data_AF-A0A6Q2YH87-F1
#
_entry.id   AF-A0A6Q2YH87-F1
#
_cell.length_a   1.000
_cell.length_b   1.000
_cell.length_c   1.000
_cell.angle_alpha   90.00
_cell.angle_beta   90.00
_cell.angle_gamma   90.00
#
_symmetry.space_group_name_H-M   'P 1'
#
loop_
_entity.id
_entity.type
_entity.pdbx_description
1 polymer ?
#
loop_
_entity_poly.entity_id
_entity_poly.type
_entity_poly.pdbx_seq_one_letter_code
_entity_poly.pdbx_strand_id
1 'polypeptide(L)'
;YSLHMGPNGTLLGCMCTMQTGTQMTKLKGKKKGLVRFFYLDEHKSCIRWRPSRKHDKAKITIDSIHEVCEGKKSEIFQRYAESRFDPNCCFSIYHGDRVKSLDLVSTNGDDARTWITGLKYLMAGISDEDSLAKRQHMWSLGFILNSYNTWLQQTFSEADKNGDGNLSLREVLKLLRKLNVKLPKQKVVEMFQKADTDDNQGLLAFEEFCTFYKMISTRRGLYLIMLSYSNNKEFMDLNDLVHFMENEQKMVGVTREYCMETISQFEPCPHNLQNMVLGIDGFTNYMRSPAGDIFNPEHHFVHQDMTQPLCNYFIDSSHNTYLTGDQLLSESRVDMYAYVLQAGCRCVEVDCWDGPDGEPIIHHGYTLTSKILFKDVIETINKYAFTKNPYPVILSIENHCTVPQQKKMAEYLVEVLQEKVDLSTVNMNETRKMPSPELLKGKVLIKGKKLPMNIDDDAEEGDVSDEDSGEEEEEDEEDTRISTDVRFFTTLPSLLTYPLYLPRRGKTMRLSRALSDLVKYTKSVRVHDIETQAYMSSWQVSSLNESIVNQIMALKPAQLVRFNQRQLLRVYPSNYRVDSSNFNPQPFWNAGIHMVALNYQTEGRMLELNKAKFSTNGNCGYILKPKCMNQGFFNPNLEDPLPGQKKTQLVLKIISGQQLPKPKDSMLGDRGEVIDPSVEVEIIGLPVDCCKQQTRVVDDNGFNPMWEETMVFSLHMAQIALVRFQVWDNDSLGQKFIGQRTIAFISMMPGYRHVYLEGMEEASIFVHVAVHDVSGKENSGNGSRLMIPAGLDCLQRGAQSEPVKRANRVKTLEEEIQSGCLKEQKGKEKSKGILFRMSSTISGSGASLPCINAKSPEPEDVFQLSHPKVPEPEDVFQLSHPKGPGPEDVFQLSHPKSPGPEDVFQLSHPKGPGPEDVFQLSHPKG
;
A
#
# COMPACT_ATOMS: atom_id res chain seq x y z
N TYR A 1 -1.45 -28.14 -7.32
CA TYR A 1 -1.21 -28.90 -8.57
C TYR A 1 0.11 -29.64 -8.48
N SER A 2 0.15 -30.91 -8.86
CA SER A 2 1.39 -31.67 -9.10
C SER A 2 1.38 -32.16 -10.54
N LEU A 3 2.14 -31.49 -11.41
CA LEU A 3 2.33 -31.92 -12.80
C LEU A 3 3.45 -32.94 -12.87
N HIS A 4 3.23 -34.05 -13.57
CA HIS A 4 4.30 -34.98 -13.92
C HIS A 4 5.23 -34.31 -14.94
N MET A 5 6.48 -34.11 -14.53
CA MET A 5 7.61 -33.73 -15.38
C MET A 5 8.68 -34.81 -15.28
N GLY A 6 9.44 -35.03 -16.36
CA GLY A 6 10.55 -36.00 -16.39
C GLY A 6 11.70 -35.64 -15.44
N PRO A 7 12.74 -36.48 -15.31
CA PRO A 7 13.76 -36.38 -14.25
C PRO A 7 14.57 -35.08 -14.21
N ASN A 8 14.58 -34.27 -15.28
CA ASN A 8 15.21 -32.94 -15.29
C ASN A 8 14.24 -31.78 -15.01
N GLY A 9 12.93 -32.00 -15.07
CA GLY A 9 11.89 -30.96 -15.09
C GLY A 9 11.42 -30.48 -13.70
N THR A 10 12.32 -30.42 -12.72
CA THR A 10 12.02 -29.78 -11.42
C THR A 10 12.36 -28.29 -11.50
N LEU A 11 11.64 -27.45 -10.73
CA LEU A 11 11.96 -26.01 -10.62
C LEU A 11 13.42 -25.75 -10.18
N LEU A 12 13.96 -26.63 -9.33
CA LEU A 12 15.36 -26.58 -8.90
C LEU A 12 16.32 -26.87 -10.07
N GLY A 13 15.96 -27.80 -10.96
CA GLY A 13 16.65 -28.07 -12.22
C GLY A 13 16.66 -26.85 -13.14
N CYS A 14 15.51 -26.19 -13.34
CA CYS A 14 15.43 -24.98 -14.15
C CYS A 14 16.34 -23.86 -13.63
N MET A 15 16.35 -23.63 -12.31
CA MET A 15 17.26 -22.66 -11.68
C MET A 15 18.74 -23.03 -11.92
N CYS A 16 19.10 -24.29 -11.74
CA CYS A 16 20.48 -24.75 -11.95
C CYS A 16 20.92 -24.55 -13.40
N THR A 17 20.10 -24.93 -14.39
CA THR A 17 20.37 -24.71 -15.82
C THR A 17 20.54 -23.23 -16.14
N MET A 18 19.66 -22.35 -15.63
CA MET A 18 19.77 -20.91 -15.84
C MET A 18 21.04 -20.32 -15.22
N GLN A 19 21.51 -20.83 -14.06
CA GLN A 19 22.75 -20.39 -13.42
C GLN A 19 24.01 -20.93 -14.12
N THR A 20 24.00 -22.16 -14.65
CA THR A 20 25.08 -22.64 -15.54
C THR A 20 25.14 -21.83 -16.83
N GLY A 21 23.99 -21.35 -17.31
CA GLY A 21 23.83 -20.43 -18.43
C GLY A 21 23.60 -21.11 -19.79
N THR A 22 23.00 -20.35 -20.70
CA THR A 22 22.51 -20.81 -22.00
C THR A 22 22.90 -19.83 -23.10
N GLN A 23 23.32 -20.35 -24.26
CA GLN A 23 23.65 -19.50 -25.41
C GLN A 23 22.38 -19.18 -26.22
N MET A 24 21.98 -17.92 -26.26
CA MET A 24 20.76 -17.46 -26.94
C MET A 24 21.06 -16.25 -27.86
N THR A 25 20.26 -16.10 -28.92
CA THR A 25 20.35 -14.97 -29.84
C THR A 25 19.50 -13.80 -29.33
N LYS A 26 20.15 -12.74 -28.85
CA LYS A 26 19.49 -11.47 -28.52
C LYS A 26 19.11 -10.73 -29.80
N LEU A 27 17.83 -10.57 -30.06
CA LEU A 27 17.36 -9.76 -31.19
C LEU A 27 17.53 -8.27 -30.90
N LYS A 28 17.56 -7.49 -31.98
CA LYS A 28 17.54 -6.01 -32.02
C LYS A 28 16.89 -5.56 -33.33
N GLY A 29 16.50 -4.30 -33.42
CA GLY A 29 15.95 -3.67 -34.64
C GLY A 29 16.93 -3.47 -35.82
N LYS A 30 17.87 -4.40 -36.06
CA LYS A 30 18.73 -4.47 -37.26
C LYS A 30 18.82 -5.94 -37.71
N LYS A 31 18.88 -6.18 -39.03
CA LYS A 31 18.69 -7.50 -39.71
C LYS A 31 19.52 -8.73 -39.22
N LYS A 32 20.49 -8.54 -38.31
CA LYS A 32 21.28 -9.61 -37.67
C LYS A 32 21.18 -9.50 -36.14
N GLY A 33 20.69 -10.56 -35.49
CA GLY A 33 20.71 -10.73 -34.04
C GLY A 33 22.11 -10.98 -33.48
N LEU A 34 22.23 -11.02 -32.16
CA LEU A 34 23.49 -11.12 -31.43
C LEU A 34 23.50 -12.35 -30.51
N VAL A 35 24.22 -13.40 -30.89
CA VAL A 35 24.46 -14.59 -30.05
C VAL A 35 25.17 -14.17 -28.76
N ARG A 36 24.64 -14.55 -27.60
CA ARG A 36 25.16 -14.22 -26.26
C ARG A 36 24.98 -15.39 -25.32
N PHE A 37 25.92 -15.53 -24.39
CA PHE A 37 25.78 -16.44 -23.25
C PHE A 37 25.03 -15.70 -22.15
N PHE A 38 23.80 -16.11 -21.87
CA PHE A 38 22.96 -15.62 -20.79
C PHE A 38 23.10 -16.53 -19.57
N TYR A 39 23.04 -15.96 -18.38
CA TYR A 39 23.04 -16.70 -17.12
C TYR A 39 22.28 -15.92 -16.06
N LEU A 40 21.58 -16.63 -15.18
CA LEU A 40 21.10 -16.11 -13.91
C LEU A 40 22.30 -16.02 -12.96
N ASP A 41 22.43 -14.95 -12.19
CA ASP A 41 23.52 -14.86 -11.21
C ASP A 41 23.30 -15.72 -9.96
N GLU A 42 24.34 -15.85 -9.14
CA GLU A 42 24.40 -16.77 -8.00
C GLU A 42 23.29 -16.51 -6.97
N HIS A 43 23.01 -15.22 -6.71
CA HIS A 43 21.93 -14.76 -5.83
C HIS A 43 20.54 -14.75 -6.50
N LYS A 44 20.46 -15.09 -7.79
CA LYS A 44 19.22 -15.13 -8.60
C LYS A 44 18.50 -13.78 -8.75
N SER A 45 19.18 -12.66 -8.50
CA SER A 45 18.61 -11.31 -8.54
C SER A 45 18.76 -10.63 -9.90
N CYS A 46 19.67 -11.09 -10.77
CA CYS A 46 19.78 -10.58 -12.14
C CYS A 46 19.96 -11.68 -13.20
N ILE A 47 19.30 -11.49 -14.35
CA ILE A 47 19.77 -12.07 -15.62
C ILE A 47 20.97 -11.25 -16.10
N ARG A 48 22.08 -11.91 -16.43
CA ARG A 48 23.30 -11.30 -16.99
C ARG A 48 23.65 -11.92 -18.35
N TRP A 49 24.41 -11.21 -19.19
CA TRP A 49 24.88 -11.78 -20.46
C TRP A 49 26.27 -11.31 -20.94
N ARG A 50 27.00 -12.20 -21.61
CA ARG A 50 28.34 -11.94 -22.17
C ARG A 50 28.48 -12.44 -23.62
N PRO A 51 29.36 -11.83 -24.46
CA PRO A 51 30.14 -10.61 -24.23
C PRO A 51 29.34 -9.32 -24.45
N SER A 52 29.61 -8.27 -23.67
CA SER A 52 28.99 -6.94 -23.84
C SER A 52 30.05 -5.84 -23.83
N ARG A 53 29.94 -4.85 -24.73
CA ARG A 53 30.80 -3.64 -24.70
C ARG A 53 30.39 -2.61 -23.61
N LYS A 54 29.38 -2.95 -22.80
CA LYS A 54 28.91 -2.19 -21.64
C LYS A 54 28.55 -3.20 -20.57
N HIS A 55 29.45 -3.43 -19.61
CA HIS A 55 29.32 -4.52 -18.63
C HIS A 55 28.19 -4.23 -17.63
N ASP A 56 28.16 -3.03 -17.05
CA ASP A 56 27.12 -2.55 -16.11
C ASP A 56 25.71 -2.54 -16.72
N LYS A 57 25.61 -2.46 -18.06
CA LYS A 57 24.34 -2.50 -18.82
C LYS A 57 24.09 -3.85 -19.51
N ALA A 58 24.73 -4.90 -19.01
CA ALA A 58 24.53 -6.29 -19.42
C ALA A 58 23.74 -7.12 -18.39
N LYS A 59 22.95 -6.44 -17.54
CA LYS A 59 22.04 -7.04 -16.55
C LYS A 59 20.59 -6.57 -16.73
N ILE A 60 19.65 -7.40 -16.26
CA ILE A 60 18.25 -7.06 -15.94
C ILE A 60 18.02 -7.63 -14.53
N THR A 61 17.58 -6.80 -13.58
CA THR A 61 17.14 -7.27 -12.26
C THR A 61 15.79 -7.99 -12.39
N ILE A 62 15.58 -9.09 -11.67
CA ILE A 62 14.33 -9.84 -11.76
C ILE A 62 13.14 -8.97 -11.32
N ASP A 63 13.29 -8.18 -10.27
CA ASP A 63 12.27 -7.25 -9.75
C ASP A 63 11.94 -6.09 -10.72
N SER A 64 12.66 -5.98 -11.86
CA SER A 64 12.30 -5.08 -12.95
C SER A 64 11.51 -5.74 -14.09
N ILE A 65 11.25 -7.04 -14.02
CA ILE A 65 10.54 -7.80 -15.07
C ILE A 65 9.04 -7.75 -14.81
N HIS A 66 8.29 -7.13 -15.72
CA HIS A 66 6.83 -7.04 -15.69
C HIS A 66 6.17 -8.28 -16.30
N GLU A 67 6.71 -8.78 -17.42
CA GLU A 67 6.11 -9.89 -18.16
C GLU A 67 7.17 -10.76 -18.86
N VAL A 68 6.91 -12.08 -18.97
CA VAL A 68 7.68 -13.00 -19.82
C VAL A 68 6.73 -13.70 -20.79
N CYS A 69 6.75 -13.22 -22.03
CA CYS A 69 5.91 -13.69 -23.13
C CYS A 69 6.58 -14.82 -23.91
N GLU A 70 5.84 -15.91 -24.11
CA GLU A 70 6.23 -17.02 -24.98
C GLU A 70 5.94 -16.71 -26.45
N GLY A 71 6.78 -17.22 -27.35
CA GLY A 71 6.62 -17.08 -28.79
C GLY A 71 7.13 -15.75 -29.35
N LYS A 72 6.48 -15.28 -30.42
CA LYS A 72 6.91 -14.15 -31.26
C LYS A 72 6.09 -12.87 -31.03
N LYS A 73 5.56 -12.67 -29.81
CA LYS A 73 4.52 -11.65 -29.55
C LYS A 73 4.98 -10.19 -29.70
N SER A 74 6.28 -9.90 -29.63
CA SER A 74 6.76 -8.51 -29.65
C SER A 74 6.93 -7.91 -31.05
N GLU A 75 6.86 -6.58 -31.09
CA GLU A 75 7.10 -5.74 -32.28
C GLU A 75 8.52 -5.95 -32.87
N ILE A 76 9.50 -6.43 -32.07
CA ILE A 76 10.83 -6.79 -32.59
C ILE A 76 10.80 -8.08 -33.41
N PHE A 77 9.96 -9.07 -33.07
CA PHE A 77 9.82 -10.29 -33.87
C PHE A 77 9.12 -10.03 -35.22
N GLN A 78 8.09 -9.17 -35.23
CA GLN A 78 7.36 -8.79 -36.45
C GLN A 78 8.26 -8.16 -37.55
N ARG A 79 9.40 -7.57 -37.16
CA ARG A 79 10.40 -7.01 -38.09
C ARG A 79 11.29 -8.07 -38.77
N TYR A 80 11.02 -9.36 -38.57
CA TYR A 80 11.68 -10.50 -39.20
C TYR A 80 10.62 -11.35 -39.93
N ALA A 81 11.01 -11.98 -41.05
CA ALA A 81 10.11 -12.87 -41.79
C ALA A 81 9.60 -14.02 -40.89
N GLU A 82 8.30 -14.31 -40.95
CA GLU A 82 7.60 -15.16 -39.98
C GLU A 82 8.23 -16.56 -39.84
N SER A 83 8.67 -17.14 -40.95
CA SER A 83 9.30 -18.47 -41.04
C SER A 83 10.75 -18.53 -40.52
N ARG A 84 11.37 -17.41 -40.12
CA ARG A 84 12.81 -17.35 -39.80
C ARG A 84 13.20 -18.01 -38.47
N PHE A 85 12.27 -18.18 -37.55
CA PHE A 85 12.50 -18.76 -36.22
C PHE A 85 11.36 -19.71 -35.85
N ASP A 86 11.62 -20.75 -35.05
CA ASP A 86 10.60 -21.58 -34.44
C ASP A 86 9.95 -20.82 -33.26
N PRO A 87 8.60 -20.62 -33.21
CA PRO A 87 7.94 -20.02 -32.06
C PRO A 87 8.29 -20.68 -30.71
N ASN A 88 8.47 -22.01 -30.67
CA ASN A 88 8.80 -22.73 -29.44
C ASN A 88 10.20 -22.39 -28.89
N CYS A 89 11.07 -21.82 -29.72
CA CYS A 89 12.41 -21.35 -29.33
C CYS A 89 12.45 -19.84 -29.03
N CYS A 90 11.32 -19.12 -29.12
CA CYS A 90 11.25 -17.67 -28.99
C CYS A 90 10.58 -17.24 -27.68
N PHE A 91 11.09 -16.17 -27.06
CA PHE A 91 10.41 -15.47 -25.97
C PHE A 91 10.87 -14.01 -25.82
N SER A 92 10.05 -13.21 -25.13
CA SER A 92 10.26 -11.79 -24.84
C SER A 92 10.15 -11.53 -23.35
N ILE A 93 11.12 -10.82 -22.78
CA ILE A 93 11.11 -10.36 -21.38
C ILE A 93 10.85 -8.85 -21.39
N TYR A 94 9.73 -8.41 -20.83
CA TYR A 94 9.35 -7.00 -20.74
C TYR A 94 9.77 -6.43 -19.38
N HIS A 95 10.56 -5.34 -19.38
CA HIS A 95 11.21 -4.89 -18.15
C HIS A 95 11.44 -3.36 -18.03
N GLY A 96 11.46 -2.90 -16.79
CA GLY A 96 11.73 -1.53 -16.35
C GLY A 96 10.60 -0.53 -16.60
N ASP A 97 10.67 0.63 -15.95
CA ASP A 97 9.70 1.75 -15.91
C ASP A 97 9.33 2.39 -17.28
N ARG A 98 9.88 1.90 -18.39
CA ARG A 98 9.46 2.26 -19.76
C ARG A 98 9.23 1.03 -20.65
N VAL A 99 8.79 -0.07 -20.03
CA VAL A 99 8.34 -1.35 -20.61
C VAL A 99 9.15 -1.78 -21.85
N LYS A 100 10.43 -2.09 -21.65
CA LYS A 100 11.36 -2.44 -22.74
C LYS A 100 11.38 -3.94 -22.97
N SER A 101 11.34 -4.39 -24.23
CA SER A 101 11.51 -5.81 -24.55
C SER A 101 12.98 -6.23 -24.60
N LEU A 102 13.26 -7.41 -24.06
CA LEU A 102 14.41 -8.24 -24.37
C LEU A 102 13.92 -9.49 -25.11
N ASP A 103 14.12 -9.49 -26.42
CA ASP A 103 13.68 -10.55 -27.31
C ASP A 103 14.79 -11.56 -27.59
N LEU A 104 14.50 -12.84 -27.34
CA LEU A 104 15.45 -13.94 -27.30
C LEU A 104 15.00 -15.10 -28.19
N VAL A 105 15.96 -15.70 -28.89
CA VAL A 105 15.79 -16.99 -29.57
C VAL A 105 16.82 -17.97 -29.03
N SER A 106 16.36 -19.07 -28.42
CA SER A 106 17.18 -20.14 -27.86
C SER A 106 17.74 -21.08 -28.94
N THR A 107 18.46 -22.15 -28.54
CA THR A 107 18.92 -23.17 -29.50
C THR A 107 17.87 -24.24 -29.78
N ASN A 108 16.98 -24.48 -28.82
CA ASN A 108 15.94 -25.50 -28.82
C ASN A 108 14.76 -25.08 -27.92
N GLY A 109 13.63 -25.77 -28.01
CA GLY A 109 12.42 -25.43 -27.24
C GLY A 109 12.52 -25.71 -25.73
N ASP A 110 13.40 -26.61 -25.29
CA ASP A 110 13.59 -26.92 -23.87
C ASP A 110 14.41 -25.84 -23.16
N ASP A 111 15.42 -25.23 -23.81
CA ASP A 111 16.07 -24.00 -23.37
C ASP A 111 15.01 -22.91 -23.09
N ALA A 112 14.13 -22.65 -24.06
CA ALA A 112 13.11 -21.61 -23.96
C ALA A 112 12.12 -21.91 -22.83
N ARG A 113 11.55 -23.12 -22.78
CA ARG A 113 10.67 -23.56 -21.69
C ARG A 113 11.34 -23.43 -20.32
N THR A 114 12.61 -23.80 -20.20
CA THR A 114 13.40 -23.70 -18.96
C THR A 114 13.51 -22.25 -18.48
N TRP A 115 13.89 -21.34 -19.38
CA TRP A 115 14.01 -19.92 -19.06
C TRP A 115 12.66 -19.24 -18.80
N ILE A 116 11.61 -19.53 -19.59
CA ILE A 116 10.25 -19.00 -19.37
C ILE A 116 9.72 -19.47 -18.01
N THR A 117 9.83 -20.76 -17.70
CA THR A 117 9.33 -21.34 -16.44
C THR A 117 10.10 -20.81 -15.24
N GLY A 118 11.44 -20.77 -15.33
CA GLY A 118 12.27 -20.27 -14.24
C GLY A 118 12.09 -18.78 -13.98
N LEU A 119 11.95 -17.95 -15.02
CA LEU A 119 11.66 -16.52 -14.84
C LEU A 119 10.25 -16.27 -14.31
N LYS A 120 9.21 -16.96 -14.81
CA LYS A 120 7.85 -16.86 -14.28
C LYS A 120 7.77 -17.30 -12.81
N TYR A 121 8.54 -18.32 -12.41
CA TYR A 121 8.67 -18.72 -11.01
C TYR A 121 9.32 -17.63 -10.15
N LEU A 122 10.43 -17.04 -10.62
CA LEU A 122 11.10 -15.96 -9.90
C LEU A 122 10.22 -14.70 -9.77
N MET A 123 9.46 -14.34 -10.81
CA MET A 123 8.46 -13.27 -10.76
C MET A 123 7.29 -13.57 -9.82
N ALA A 124 6.84 -14.82 -9.74
CA ALA A 124 5.74 -15.20 -8.86
C ALA A 124 6.06 -14.94 -7.38
N GLY A 125 7.31 -15.20 -6.95
CA GLY A 125 7.82 -14.86 -5.62
C GLY A 125 8.22 -13.38 -5.42
N ILE A 126 7.77 -12.48 -6.30
CA ILE A 126 8.03 -11.03 -6.26
C ILE A 126 6.71 -10.21 -6.25
N SER A 127 5.54 -10.83 -6.38
CA SER A 127 4.24 -10.12 -6.26
C SER A 127 4.11 -9.42 -4.89
N ASP A 128 3.53 -8.22 -4.83
CA ASP A 128 3.66 -7.31 -3.66
C ASP A 128 3.20 -7.89 -2.31
N GLU A 129 2.24 -8.81 -2.29
CA GLU A 129 1.84 -9.54 -1.07
C GLU A 129 3.03 -10.32 -0.46
N ASP A 130 3.94 -10.84 -1.28
CA ASP A 130 5.13 -11.56 -0.85
C ASP A 130 6.22 -10.64 -0.29
N SER A 131 6.03 -9.32 -0.17
CA SER A 131 6.92 -8.47 0.65
C SER A 131 6.98 -8.90 2.12
N LEU A 132 5.97 -9.66 2.60
CA LEU A 132 5.98 -10.35 3.89
C LEU A 132 6.51 -11.79 3.79
N ALA A 133 6.22 -12.53 2.71
CA ALA A 133 6.72 -13.90 2.53
C ALA A 133 8.23 -13.96 2.21
N LYS A 134 8.75 -13.06 1.36
CA LYS A 134 10.18 -12.76 1.16
C LYS A 134 10.84 -12.54 2.52
N ARG A 135 10.26 -11.68 3.37
CA ARG A 135 10.74 -11.44 4.75
C ARG A 135 10.74 -12.75 5.55
N GLN A 136 9.61 -13.44 5.70
CA GLN A 136 9.52 -14.69 6.49
C GLN A 136 10.51 -15.78 6.04
N HIS A 137 10.70 -15.99 4.73
CA HIS A 137 11.71 -16.93 4.22
C HIS A 137 13.16 -16.43 4.44
N MET A 138 13.41 -15.12 4.37
CA MET A 138 14.71 -14.52 4.65
C MET A 138 15.09 -14.61 6.14
N TRP A 139 14.13 -14.68 7.06
CA TRP A 139 14.37 -14.75 8.52
C TRP A 139 14.71 -16.17 9.06
N SER A 140 15.05 -17.14 8.21
CA SER A 140 15.77 -18.34 8.66
C SER A 140 17.24 -18.00 8.92
N LEU A 141 17.85 -18.54 9.99
CA LEU A 141 19.17 -18.11 10.48
C LEU A 141 20.28 -18.20 9.41
N GLY A 142 20.21 -19.22 8.54
CA GLY A 142 21.10 -19.39 7.39
C GLY A 142 20.81 -18.48 6.19
N PHE A 143 19.64 -17.85 6.10
CA PHE A 143 19.34 -16.80 5.12
C PHE A 143 19.59 -15.39 5.65
N ILE A 144 19.34 -15.07 6.93
CA ILE A 144 19.63 -13.72 7.47
C ILE A 144 21.10 -13.38 7.27
N LEU A 145 21.98 -14.26 7.77
CA LEU A 145 23.43 -14.09 7.66
C LEU A 145 23.88 -14.07 6.20
N ASN A 146 23.28 -14.89 5.33
CA ASN A 146 23.69 -14.99 3.94
C ASN A 146 23.18 -13.82 3.07
N SER A 147 21.95 -13.33 3.30
CA SER A 147 21.38 -12.16 2.63
C SER A 147 22.04 -10.85 3.08
N TYR A 148 22.28 -10.68 4.39
CA TYR A 148 22.99 -9.50 4.89
C TYR A 148 24.45 -9.46 4.41
N ASN A 149 25.17 -10.60 4.44
CA ASN A 149 26.50 -10.69 3.84
C ASN A 149 26.45 -10.54 2.31
N THR A 150 25.45 -11.08 1.62
CA THR A 150 25.25 -10.89 0.16
C THR A 150 25.06 -9.41 -0.18
N TRP A 151 24.22 -8.69 0.56
CA TRP A 151 24.01 -7.25 0.35
C TRP A 151 25.27 -6.45 0.66
N LEU A 152 26.02 -6.80 1.72
CA LEU A 152 27.31 -6.19 2.04
C LEU A 152 28.35 -6.48 0.95
N GLN A 153 28.44 -7.70 0.44
CA GLN A 153 29.34 -8.10 -0.65
C GLN A 153 28.99 -7.36 -1.94
N GLN A 154 27.71 -7.27 -2.30
CA GLN A 154 27.28 -6.47 -3.45
C GLN A 154 27.56 -4.98 -3.25
N THR A 155 27.35 -4.43 -2.05
CA THR A 155 27.64 -3.04 -1.72
C THR A 155 29.14 -2.74 -1.76
N PHE A 156 29.98 -3.67 -1.29
CA PHE A 156 31.44 -3.63 -1.38
C PHE A 156 31.91 -3.71 -2.83
N SER A 157 31.45 -4.70 -3.60
CA SER A 157 31.77 -4.85 -5.03
C SER A 157 31.20 -3.73 -5.92
N GLU A 158 30.17 -3.01 -5.47
CA GLU A 158 29.70 -1.78 -6.12
C GLU A 158 30.36 -0.50 -5.59
N ALA A 159 31.16 -0.57 -4.52
CA ALA A 159 31.97 0.53 -4.00
C ALA A 159 33.42 0.49 -4.51
N ASP A 160 34.00 -0.72 -4.62
CA ASP A 160 35.24 -1.00 -5.34
C ASP A 160 35.06 -0.56 -6.80
N LYS A 161 35.91 0.37 -7.26
CA LYS A 161 35.89 0.88 -8.65
C LYS A 161 37.18 0.63 -9.43
N ASN A 162 38.22 0.12 -8.79
CA ASN A 162 39.46 -0.30 -9.47
C ASN A 162 39.51 -1.83 -9.68
N GLY A 163 38.73 -2.60 -8.93
CA GLY A 163 38.68 -4.05 -8.93
C GLY A 163 39.82 -4.69 -8.14
N ASP A 164 40.41 -3.98 -7.16
CA ASP A 164 41.55 -4.49 -6.38
C ASP A 164 41.15 -5.38 -5.19
N GLY A 165 39.86 -5.46 -4.87
CA GLY A 165 39.34 -6.29 -3.79
C GLY A 165 39.31 -5.61 -2.41
N ASN A 166 39.63 -4.33 -2.33
CA ASN A 166 39.62 -3.51 -1.11
C ASN A 166 38.90 -2.17 -1.37
N LEU A 167 38.63 -1.41 -0.30
CA LEU A 167 38.06 -0.06 -0.42
C LEU A 167 39.03 1.01 0.07
N SER A 168 39.42 1.92 -0.83
CA SER A 168 40.13 3.14 -0.41
C SER A 168 39.19 4.11 0.31
N LEU A 169 39.75 4.99 1.16
CA LEU A 169 39.02 6.10 1.77
C LEU A 169 38.25 6.97 0.73
N ARG A 170 38.73 7.05 -0.52
CA ARG A 170 38.06 7.78 -1.61
C ARG A 170 36.82 7.05 -2.14
N GLU A 171 36.77 5.73 -2.05
CA GLU A 171 35.61 4.92 -2.41
C GLU A 171 34.61 4.85 -1.27
N VAL A 172 35.07 4.71 -0.02
CA VAL A 172 34.22 4.87 1.18
C VAL A 172 33.50 6.23 1.17
N LEU A 173 34.21 7.34 0.88
CA LEU A 173 33.60 8.69 0.76
C LEU A 173 32.65 8.88 -0.44
N LYS A 174 32.65 7.98 -1.44
CA LYS A 174 31.64 7.93 -2.51
C LYS A 174 30.46 7.05 -2.10
N LEU A 175 30.75 5.89 -1.51
CA LEU A 175 29.77 4.93 -1.01
C LEU A 175 28.83 5.58 0.00
N LEU A 176 29.36 6.33 0.97
CA LEU A 176 28.54 7.05 1.95
C LEU A 176 27.49 7.95 1.27
N ARG A 177 27.84 8.70 0.22
CA ARG A 177 26.88 9.54 -0.54
C ARG A 177 25.85 8.74 -1.32
N LYS A 178 26.21 7.54 -1.79
CA LYS A 178 25.28 6.59 -2.44
C LYS A 178 24.31 6.00 -1.42
N LEU A 179 24.80 5.70 -0.21
CA LEU A 179 24.02 5.25 0.95
C LEU A 179 23.20 6.38 1.61
N ASN A 180 23.13 7.58 1.01
CA ASN A 180 22.40 8.73 1.55
C ASN A 180 22.94 9.24 2.92
N VAL A 181 24.26 9.12 3.14
CA VAL A 181 25.01 9.57 4.33
C VAL A 181 25.93 10.76 4.00
N LYS A 182 25.87 11.83 4.80
CA LYS A 182 26.89 12.89 4.85
C LYS A 182 27.55 12.96 6.23
N LEU A 183 28.70 12.30 6.38
CA LEU A 183 29.52 12.37 7.60
C LEU A 183 30.66 13.40 7.45
N PRO A 184 31.02 14.15 8.52
CA PRO A 184 32.23 14.97 8.53
C PRO A 184 33.47 14.14 8.20
N LYS A 185 34.31 14.62 7.27
CA LYS A 185 35.44 13.85 6.73
C LYS A 185 36.41 13.33 7.81
N GLN A 186 36.61 14.08 8.89
CA GLN A 186 37.44 13.67 10.03
C GLN A 186 36.87 12.41 10.70
N LYS A 187 35.57 12.41 11.04
CA LYS A 187 34.88 11.24 11.60
C LYS A 187 34.92 10.03 10.66
N VAL A 188 34.83 10.23 9.34
CA VAL A 188 35.00 9.12 8.38
C VAL A 188 36.41 8.54 8.44
N VAL A 189 37.45 9.38 8.58
CA VAL A 189 38.85 8.93 8.74
C VAL A 189 39.04 8.19 10.06
N GLU A 190 38.52 8.71 11.17
CA GLU A 190 38.59 8.06 12.50
C GLU A 190 37.91 6.69 12.52
N MET A 191 36.78 6.54 11.81
CA MET A 191 36.07 5.26 11.70
C MET A 191 36.76 4.31 10.73
N PHE A 192 37.40 4.82 9.67
CA PHE A 192 38.24 4.04 8.77
C PHE A 192 39.43 3.45 9.53
N GLN A 193 40.19 4.30 10.26
CA GLN A 193 41.34 3.93 11.10
C GLN A 193 41.03 3.03 12.31
N LYS A 194 39.76 2.69 12.54
CA LYS A 194 39.30 1.73 13.56
C LYS A 194 38.77 0.42 12.98
N ALA A 195 38.64 0.37 11.65
CA ALA A 195 38.28 -0.81 10.89
C ALA A 195 39.50 -1.41 10.18
N ASP A 196 40.36 -0.53 9.64
CA ASP A 196 41.75 -0.74 9.20
C ASP A 196 42.55 -1.24 10.42
N THR A 197 42.76 -2.56 10.48
CA THR A 197 43.29 -3.29 11.65
C THR A 197 44.42 -4.27 11.32
N ASP A 198 44.71 -4.48 10.04
CA ASP A 198 45.84 -5.29 9.57
C ASP A 198 47.12 -4.45 9.29
N ASP A 199 48.11 -5.07 8.64
CA ASP A 199 49.39 -4.40 8.29
C ASP A 199 49.29 -3.51 7.02
N ASN A 200 48.13 -3.41 6.37
CA ASN A 200 47.94 -2.96 4.98
C ASN A 200 47.38 -1.52 4.88
N GLN A 201 47.76 -0.69 5.86
CA GLN A 201 47.22 0.65 6.20
C GLN A 201 46.73 1.52 5.02
N GLY A 202 45.48 1.98 5.12
CA GLY A 202 44.86 2.93 4.19
C GLY A 202 43.86 2.33 3.19
N LEU A 203 43.61 1.02 3.29
CA LEU A 203 42.58 0.27 2.57
C LEU A 203 41.69 -0.47 3.60
N LEU A 204 40.51 -0.92 3.18
CA LEU A 204 39.67 -1.86 3.96
C LEU A 204 39.41 -3.12 3.15
N ALA A 205 39.77 -4.27 3.69
CA ALA A 205 39.32 -5.57 3.20
C ALA A 205 37.81 -5.76 3.46
N PHE A 206 37.22 -6.86 2.96
CA PHE A 206 35.77 -7.08 3.13
C PHE A 206 35.32 -7.16 4.60
N GLU A 207 36.05 -7.88 5.46
CA GLU A 207 35.70 -8.02 6.88
C GLU A 207 35.85 -6.70 7.66
N GLU A 208 36.87 -5.90 7.31
CA GLU A 208 37.08 -4.56 7.84
C GLU A 208 36.01 -3.59 7.36
N PHE A 209 35.59 -3.68 6.09
CA PHE A 209 34.42 -2.97 5.59
C PHE A 209 33.15 -3.37 6.35
N CYS A 210 32.95 -4.64 6.69
CA CYS A 210 31.83 -5.05 7.54
C CYS A 210 31.92 -4.40 8.94
N THR A 211 33.13 -4.26 9.50
CA THR A 211 33.37 -3.57 10.78
C THR A 211 33.12 -2.06 10.68
N PHE A 212 33.56 -1.41 9.60
CA PHE A 212 33.25 -0.02 9.28
C PHE A 212 31.74 0.19 9.09
N TYR A 213 31.08 -0.70 8.35
CA TYR A 213 29.63 -0.66 8.10
C TYR A 213 28.85 -0.83 9.39
N LYS A 214 29.25 -1.76 10.27
CA LYS A 214 28.72 -1.88 11.64
C LYS A 214 28.86 -0.54 12.37
N MET A 215 30.05 0.06 12.43
CA MET A 215 30.27 1.33 13.13
C MET A 215 29.42 2.51 12.61
N ILE A 216 29.10 2.62 11.31
CA ILE A 216 28.14 3.63 10.81
C ILE A 216 26.67 3.25 11.06
N SER A 217 26.39 1.97 11.32
CA SER A 217 25.04 1.42 11.49
C SER A 217 24.62 1.17 12.94
N THR A 218 25.56 1.21 13.90
CA THR A 218 25.30 0.94 15.34
C THR A 218 24.22 1.88 15.89
N ARG A 219 23.02 1.35 16.10
CA ARG A 219 21.85 2.12 16.50
C ARG A 219 21.92 2.49 17.98
N ARG A 220 22.55 3.63 18.28
CA ARG A 220 22.61 4.21 19.65
C ARG A 220 21.24 4.25 20.35
N GLY A 221 20.14 4.48 19.61
CA GLY A 221 18.78 4.39 20.14
C GLY A 221 18.42 3.01 20.68
N LEU A 222 18.62 1.94 19.89
CA LEU A 222 18.41 0.56 20.35
C LEU A 222 19.33 0.18 21.51
N TYR A 223 20.58 0.63 21.49
CA TYR A 223 21.53 0.36 22.57
C TYR A 223 21.07 0.99 23.91
N LEU A 224 20.55 2.22 23.88
CA LEU A 224 19.99 2.87 25.08
C LEU A 224 18.71 2.16 25.58
N ILE A 225 17.87 1.65 24.67
CA ILE A 225 16.67 0.86 25.03
C ILE A 225 17.08 -0.47 25.69
N MET A 226 18.06 -1.17 25.12
CA MET A 226 18.61 -2.39 25.70
C MET A 226 19.20 -2.12 27.09
N LEU A 227 19.98 -1.04 27.27
CA LEU A 227 20.53 -0.65 28.57
C LEU A 227 19.45 -0.31 29.60
N SER A 228 18.37 0.37 29.23
CA SER A 228 17.29 0.70 30.17
C SER A 228 16.50 -0.52 30.63
N TYR A 229 16.38 -1.55 29.78
CA TYR A 229 15.67 -2.80 30.11
C TYR A 229 16.55 -3.88 30.74
N SER A 230 17.88 -3.81 30.56
CA SER A 230 18.87 -4.71 31.15
C SER A 230 19.53 -4.19 32.44
N ASN A 231 18.99 -3.15 33.09
CA ASN A 231 19.62 -2.51 34.25
C ASN A 231 21.10 -2.11 34.02
N ASN A 232 21.40 -1.62 32.81
CA ASN A 232 22.74 -1.23 32.33
C ASN A 232 23.74 -2.39 32.09
N LYS A 233 23.28 -3.63 31.89
CA LYS A 233 24.12 -4.71 31.33
C LYS A 233 24.28 -4.51 29.81
N GLU A 234 25.40 -4.93 29.23
CA GLU A 234 25.60 -4.85 27.77
C GLU A 234 24.89 -5.98 26.99
N PHE A 235 24.00 -6.71 27.67
CA PHE A 235 23.17 -7.81 27.17
C PHE A 235 21.88 -7.89 28.01
N MET A 236 20.82 -8.45 27.43
CA MET A 236 19.60 -8.84 28.15
C MET A 236 19.61 -10.34 28.46
N ASP A 237 19.33 -10.72 29.70
CA ASP A 237 19.00 -12.12 30.04
C ASP A 237 17.49 -12.39 29.85
N LEU A 238 17.10 -13.67 30.00
CA LEU A 238 15.72 -14.12 29.81
C LEU A 238 14.69 -13.32 30.63
N ASN A 239 15.04 -12.82 31.82
CA ASN A 239 14.11 -12.08 32.66
C ASN A 239 13.98 -10.62 32.20
N ASP A 240 15.08 -10.00 31.76
CA ASP A 240 15.05 -8.67 31.12
C ASP A 240 14.22 -8.72 29.84
N LEU A 241 14.37 -9.80 29.05
CA LEU A 241 13.67 -9.97 27.77
C LEU A 241 12.16 -10.18 27.95
N VAL A 242 11.74 -10.99 28.93
CA VAL A 242 10.31 -11.06 29.33
C VAL A 242 9.81 -9.69 29.75
N HIS A 243 10.54 -8.97 30.60
CA HIS A 243 10.14 -7.63 31.06
C HIS A 243 10.00 -6.64 29.89
N PHE A 244 10.91 -6.67 28.91
CA PHE A 244 10.80 -5.85 27.70
C PHE A 244 9.56 -6.21 26.87
N MET A 245 9.33 -7.51 26.62
CA MET A 245 8.19 -7.98 25.83
C MET A 245 6.84 -7.66 26.47
N GLU A 246 6.68 -7.90 27.78
CA GLU A 246 5.43 -7.63 28.51
C GLU A 246 5.23 -6.13 28.82
N ASN A 247 6.24 -5.45 29.36
CA ASN A 247 6.05 -4.09 29.86
C ASN A 247 6.29 -2.98 28.82
N GLU A 248 7.15 -3.17 27.82
CA GLU A 248 7.34 -2.17 26.75
C GLU A 248 6.50 -2.54 25.52
N GLN A 249 6.67 -3.76 25.00
CA GLN A 249 6.00 -4.21 23.76
C GLN A 249 4.54 -4.65 23.95
N LYS A 250 4.04 -4.71 25.20
CA LYS A 250 2.69 -5.12 25.61
C LYS A 250 2.26 -6.48 25.07
N MET A 251 3.21 -7.38 24.86
CA MET A 251 2.94 -8.76 24.46
C MET A 251 2.30 -9.50 25.63
N VAL A 252 1.29 -10.32 25.35
CA VAL A 252 0.50 -11.04 26.37
C VAL A 252 0.88 -12.51 26.35
N GLY A 253 1.11 -13.10 27.53
CA GLY A 253 1.41 -14.54 27.64
C GLY A 253 2.82 -14.92 27.19
N VAL A 254 3.81 -14.05 27.41
CA VAL A 254 5.21 -14.27 27.03
C VAL A 254 5.78 -15.43 27.86
N THR A 255 6.06 -16.56 27.22
CA THR A 255 6.65 -17.73 27.90
C THR A 255 8.17 -17.63 27.97
N ARG A 256 8.78 -18.33 28.94
CA ARG A 256 10.25 -18.40 29.03
C ARG A 256 10.84 -19.11 27.82
N GLU A 257 10.12 -20.09 27.32
CA GLU A 257 10.39 -20.89 26.14
C GLU A 257 10.44 -20.00 24.89
N TYR A 258 9.45 -19.11 24.69
CA TYR A 258 9.45 -18.13 23.60
C TYR A 258 10.65 -17.18 23.67
N CYS A 259 11.07 -16.75 24.86
CA CYS A 259 12.29 -15.97 25.03
C CYS A 259 13.57 -16.78 24.73
N MET A 260 13.61 -18.07 25.03
CA MET A 260 14.72 -18.95 24.66
C MET A 260 14.79 -19.18 23.15
N GLU A 261 13.65 -19.39 22.48
CA GLU A 261 13.54 -19.47 21.02
C GLU A 261 13.96 -18.16 20.35
N THR A 262 13.51 -17.02 20.87
CA THR A 262 13.91 -15.68 20.43
C THR A 262 15.44 -15.50 20.47
N ILE A 263 16.08 -15.83 21.59
CA ILE A 263 17.55 -15.76 21.71
C ILE A 263 18.22 -16.71 20.70
N SER A 264 17.73 -17.94 20.61
CA SER A 264 18.24 -18.96 19.69
C SER A 264 18.09 -18.60 18.20
N GLN A 265 17.10 -17.78 17.85
CA GLN A 265 16.83 -17.36 16.47
C GLN A 265 17.63 -16.11 16.07
N PHE A 266 17.81 -15.15 16.98
CA PHE A 266 18.30 -13.80 16.61
C PHE A 266 19.71 -13.47 17.09
N GLU A 267 20.23 -14.11 18.14
CA GLU A 267 21.56 -13.82 18.68
C GLU A 267 22.68 -14.41 17.80
N PRO A 268 23.59 -13.60 17.21
CA PRO A 268 24.63 -14.13 16.34
C PRO A 268 25.90 -14.58 17.07
N CYS A 269 26.11 -14.20 18.34
CA CYS A 269 27.33 -14.55 19.07
C CYS A 269 27.21 -15.93 19.75
N PRO A 270 28.07 -16.92 19.42
CA PRO A 270 28.02 -18.25 20.04
C PRO A 270 28.20 -18.25 21.56
N HIS A 271 28.94 -17.27 22.12
CA HIS A 271 29.11 -17.14 23.56
C HIS A 271 27.83 -16.64 24.25
N ASN A 272 27.12 -15.69 23.63
CA ASN A 272 25.85 -15.17 24.14
C ASN A 272 24.75 -16.24 24.07
N LEU A 273 24.70 -17.01 22.97
CA LEU A 273 23.86 -18.20 22.82
C LEU A 273 24.14 -19.24 23.93
N GLN A 274 25.41 -19.58 24.19
CA GLN A 274 25.77 -20.53 25.27
C GLN A 274 25.32 -20.05 26.66
N ASN A 275 25.32 -18.73 26.91
CA ASN A 275 24.89 -18.13 28.16
C ASN A 275 23.37 -17.84 28.22
N MET A 276 22.63 -18.07 27.14
CA MET A 276 21.22 -17.67 26.95
C MET A 276 20.95 -16.19 27.24
N VAL A 277 21.74 -15.31 26.62
CA VAL A 277 21.59 -13.84 26.66
C VAL A 277 21.50 -13.25 25.25
N LEU A 278 20.82 -12.10 25.12
CA LEU A 278 20.67 -11.33 23.89
C LEU A 278 21.58 -10.09 23.93
N GLY A 279 22.55 -10.00 23.02
CA GLY A 279 23.42 -8.83 22.85
C GLY A 279 22.78 -7.78 21.94
N ILE A 280 23.48 -6.66 21.73
CA ILE A 280 22.98 -5.54 20.89
C ILE A 280 22.73 -5.95 19.43
N ASP A 281 23.54 -6.85 18.86
CA ASP A 281 23.32 -7.36 17.51
C ASP A 281 22.06 -8.24 17.46
N GLY A 282 21.89 -9.17 18.41
CA GLY A 282 20.69 -10.01 18.49
C GLY A 282 19.42 -9.22 18.77
N PHE A 283 19.49 -8.20 19.63
CA PHE A 283 18.38 -7.27 19.86
C PHE A 283 18.05 -6.45 18.61
N THR A 284 19.06 -6.01 17.85
CA THR A 284 18.86 -5.31 16.58
C THR A 284 18.23 -6.21 15.51
N ASN A 285 18.58 -7.51 15.50
CA ASN A 285 17.97 -8.51 14.63
C ASN A 285 16.50 -8.76 15.01
N TYR A 286 16.21 -8.99 16.31
CA TYR A 286 14.84 -9.15 16.81
C TYR A 286 13.96 -7.95 16.46
N MET A 287 14.44 -6.73 16.70
CA MET A 287 13.70 -5.49 16.41
C MET A 287 13.52 -5.20 14.90
N ARG A 288 14.20 -5.92 14.01
CA ARG A 288 14.03 -5.88 12.55
C ARG A 288 13.23 -7.06 11.98
N SER A 289 12.95 -8.07 12.80
CA SER A 289 12.11 -9.21 12.43
C SER A 289 10.64 -8.80 12.30
N PRO A 290 9.73 -9.68 11.83
CA PRO A 290 8.30 -9.40 11.83
C PRO A 290 7.72 -9.08 13.22
N ALA A 291 8.36 -9.53 14.32
CA ALA A 291 7.97 -9.15 15.68
C ALA A 291 8.30 -7.68 16.02
N GLY A 292 9.12 -7.01 15.21
CA GLY A 292 9.43 -5.58 15.29
C GLY A 292 8.62 -4.70 14.33
N ASP A 293 7.86 -5.28 13.37
CA ASP A 293 6.96 -4.51 12.50
C ASP A 293 5.82 -3.90 13.34
N ILE A 294 5.32 -2.73 12.93
CA ILE A 294 4.18 -2.05 13.56
C ILE A 294 2.84 -2.75 13.26
N PHE A 295 2.73 -3.51 12.17
CA PHE A 295 1.49 -4.22 11.82
C PHE A 295 1.32 -5.49 12.67
N ASN A 296 0.12 -5.70 13.26
CA ASN A 296 -0.15 -6.90 14.07
C ASN A 296 0.03 -8.18 13.23
N PRO A 297 0.97 -9.08 13.57
CA PRO A 297 1.19 -10.31 12.81
C PRO A 297 -0.05 -11.21 12.73
N GLU A 298 -0.96 -11.17 13.71
CA GLU A 298 -2.21 -11.95 13.69
C GLU A 298 -3.18 -11.48 12.59
N HIS A 299 -3.12 -10.20 12.20
CA HIS A 299 -4.05 -9.61 11.23
C HIS A 299 -3.73 -9.99 9.77
N HIS A 300 -2.63 -10.73 9.52
CA HIS A 300 -2.43 -11.45 8.27
C HIS A 300 -3.38 -12.65 8.10
N PHE A 301 -4.13 -13.00 9.14
CA PHE A 301 -5.15 -14.04 9.11
C PHE A 301 -6.54 -13.44 9.41
N VAL A 302 -7.58 -14.17 8.99
CA VAL A 302 -8.97 -13.79 9.25
C VAL A 302 -9.28 -14.05 10.72
N HIS A 303 -9.45 -12.97 11.48
CA HIS A 303 -9.63 -12.99 12.94
C HIS A 303 -10.95 -12.35 13.39
N GLN A 304 -11.62 -11.60 12.51
CA GLN A 304 -12.89 -10.96 12.81
C GLN A 304 -14.05 -11.96 12.72
N ASP A 305 -15.18 -11.65 13.37
CA ASP A 305 -16.39 -12.46 13.27
C ASP A 305 -16.98 -12.39 11.85
N MET A 306 -16.89 -13.49 11.11
CA MET A 306 -17.38 -13.65 9.75
C MET A 306 -18.83 -14.17 9.67
N THR A 307 -19.50 -14.37 10.83
CA THR A 307 -20.85 -14.95 10.94
C THR A 307 -21.99 -13.92 10.95
N GLN A 308 -21.68 -12.63 10.98
CA GLN A 308 -22.68 -11.56 10.91
C GLN A 308 -23.31 -11.47 9.50
N PRO A 309 -24.49 -10.85 9.34
CA PRO A 309 -25.10 -10.60 8.02
C PRO A 309 -24.21 -9.76 7.10
N LEU A 310 -24.33 -9.93 5.78
CA LEU A 310 -23.52 -9.23 4.78
C LEU A 310 -23.56 -7.68 4.88
N CYS A 311 -24.68 -7.08 5.32
CA CYS A 311 -24.77 -5.64 5.62
C CYS A 311 -23.93 -5.17 6.82
N ASN A 312 -23.32 -6.06 7.59
CA ASN A 312 -22.44 -5.69 8.70
C ASN A 312 -20.97 -5.52 8.27
N TYR A 313 -20.62 -5.61 6.98
CA TYR A 313 -19.22 -5.52 6.51
C TYR A 313 -19.00 -4.38 5.51
N PHE A 314 -17.79 -3.82 5.52
CA PHE A 314 -17.19 -3.20 4.35
C PHE A 314 -16.71 -4.31 3.40
N ILE A 315 -16.91 -4.13 2.10
CA ILE A 315 -16.64 -5.12 1.06
C ILE A 315 -15.68 -4.48 0.04
N ASP A 316 -14.54 -5.12 -0.20
CA ASP A 316 -13.52 -4.62 -1.11
C ASP A 316 -14.02 -4.67 -2.55
N SER A 317 -13.96 -3.54 -3.26
CA SER A 317 -14.81 -3.30 -4.44
C SER A 317 -14.08 -2.57 -5.56
N SER A 318 -14.19 -3.11 -6.78
CA SER A 318 -13.67 -2.52 -8.01
C SER A 318 -14.80 -1.86 -8.82
N HIS A 319 -14.44 -0.80 -9.55
CA HIS A 319 -15.23 -0.15 -10.59
C HIS A 319 -14.60 -0.43 -11.97
N ASN A 320 -15.43 -0.63 -12.99
CA ASN A 320 -15.03 -0.93 -14.38
C ASN A 320 -13.81 -1.87 -14.47
N THR A 321 -13.90 -3.01 -13.77
CA THR A 321 -12.79 -3.92 -13.44
C THR A 321 -11.97 -4.40 -14.63
N TYR A 322 -12.56 -4.40 -15.84
CA TYR A 322 -11.90 -4.80 -17.07
C TYR A 322 -10.85 -3.79 -17.57
N LEU A 323 -10.91 -2.50 -17.21
CA LEU A 323 -10.05 -1.45 -17.78
C LEU A 323 -8.63 -1.44 -17.20
N THR A 324 -7.63 -1.23 -18.07
CA THR A 324 -6.22 -1.06 -17.66
C THR A 324 -5.77 0.40 -17.55
N GLY A 325 -6.61 1.38 -17.90
CA GLY A 325 -6.23 2.79 -17.92
C GLY A 325 -7.43 3.72 -17.79
N ASP A 326 -7.44 4.78 -18.60
CA ASP A 326 -8.52 5.78 -18.69
C ASP A 326 -9.86 5.18 -19.16
N GLN A 327 -10.96 5.88 -18.93
CA GLN A 327 -12.32 5.39 -19.20
C GLN A 327 -12.71 5.42 -20.68
N LEU A 328 -11.95 6.04 -21.58
CA LEU A 328 -12.40 6.39 -22.94
C LEU A 328 -11.66 5.64 -24.06
N LEU A 329 -10.37 5.35 -23.87
CA LEU A 329 -9.44 4.89 -24.90
C LEU A 329 -8.63 3.64 -24.49
N SER A 330 -8.65 3.24 -23.22
CA SER A 330 -7.76 2.20 -22.70
C SER A 330 -8.16 0.76 -23.07
N GLU A 331 -7.24 -0.19 -22.85
CA GLU A 331 -7.52 -1.61 -23.08
C GLU A 331 -8.43 -2.18 -22.00
N SER A 332 -9.46 -2.93 -22.41
CA SER A 332 -10.12 -3.92 -21.57
C SER A 332 -9.29 -5.20 -21.59
N ARG A 333 -8.98 -5.79 -20.42
CA ARG A 333 -8.23 -7.04 -20.30
C ARG A 333 -8.82 -7.98 -19.27
N VAL A 334 -9.01 -9.24 -19.69
CA VAL A 334 -9.43 -10.36 -18.84
C VAL A 334 -8.51 -10.54 -17.62
N ASP A 335 -7.21 -10.27 -17.79
CA ASP A 335 -6.19 -10.34 -16.73
C ASP A 335 -6.51 -9.44 -15.51
N MET A 336 -7.23 -8.33 -15.70
CA MET A 336 -7.56 -7.40 -14.60
C MET A 336 -8.46 -8.04 -13.54
N TYR A 337 -9.39 -8.92 -13.94
CA TYR A 337 -10.19 -9.70 -12.98
C TYR A 337 -9.30 -10.63 -12.13
N ALA A 338 -8.29 -11.26 -12.75
CA ALA A 338 -7.32 -12.06 -12.02
C ALA A 338 -6.43 -11.21 -11.09
N TYR A 339 -6.08 -9.99 -11.49
CA TYR A 339 -5.34 -9.03 -10.65
C TYR A 339 -6.14 -8.62 -9.41
N VAL A 340 -7.34 -8.04 -9.58
CA VAL A 340 -8.10 -7.52 -8.43
C VAL A 340 -8.55 -8.63 -7.47
N LEU A 341 -8.97 -9.79 -7.99
CA LEU A 341 -9.40 -10.93 -7.15
C LEU A 341 -8.25 -11.53 -6.33
N GLN A 342 -7.02 -11.47 -6.84
CA GLN A 342 -5.82 -11.89 -6.09
C GLN A 342 -5.33 -10.81 -5.12
N ALA A 343 -5.60 -9.52 -5.39
CA ALA A 343 -5.28 -8.41 -4.48
C ALA A 343 -6.20 -8.34 -3.24
N GLY A 344 -7.25 -9.16 -3.17
CA GLY A 344 -8.20 -9.24 -2.06
C GLY A 344 -9.65 -8.92 -2.44
N CYS A 345 -9.86 -8.19 -3.55
CA CYS A 345 -11.14 -7.63 -3.98
C CYS A 345 -12.26 -8.69 -4.03
N ARG A 346 -13.47 -8.32 -3.57
CA ARG A 346 -14.65 -9.19 -3.43
C ARG A 346 -15.88 -8.73 -4.19
N CYS A 347 -15.91 -7.51 -4.73
CA CYS A 347 -16.96 -7.05 -5.65
C CYS A 347 -16.32 -6.55 -6.95
N VAL A 348 -16.66 -7.17 -8.07
CA VAL A 348 -16.08 -6.88 -9.39
C VAL A 348 -17.15 -6.57 -10.44
N GLU A 349 -16.82 -5.71 -11.38
CA GLU A 349 -17.77 -5.11 -12.34
C GLU A 349 -17.63 -5.68 -13.75
N VAL A 350 -18.78 -5.89 -14.40
CA VAL A 350 -18.88 -6.50 -15.74
C VAL A 350 -19.93 -5.73 -16.54
N ASP A 351 -19.48 -4.76 -17.34
CA ASP A 351 -20.32 -4.00 -18.28
C ASP A 351 -20.59 -4.85 -19.53
N CYS A 352 -21.81 -5.36 -19.69
CA CYS A 352 -22.15 -6.38 -20.68
C CYS A 352 -22.92 -5.80 -21.88
N TRP A 353 -22.35 -5.96 -23.07
CA TRP A 353 -22.90 -5.48 -24.35
C TRP A 353 -23.09 -6.60 -25.36
N ASP A 354 -24.04 -6.46 -26.30
CA ASP A 354 -24.18 -7.37 -27.43
C ASP A 354 -22.92 -7.38 -28.30
N GLY A 355 -22.34 -8.56 -28.52
CA GLY A 355 -21.20 -8.75 -29.40
C GLY A 355 -21.56 -9.38 -30.76
N PRO A 356 -20.56 -9.51 -31.65
CA PRO A 356 -20.71 -10.18 -32.94
C PRO A 356 -21.05 -11.66 -32.76
N ASP A 357 -21.65 -12.26 -33.79
CA ASP A 357 -21.99 -13.69 -33.85
C ASP A 357 -22.85 -14.21 -32.68
N GLY A 358 -23.46 -13.30 -31.91
CA GLY A 358 -24.23 -13.62 -30.71
C GLY A 358 -23.37 -14.03 -29.51
N GLU A 359 -22.10 -13.62 -29.43
CA GLU A 359 -21.27 -13.75 -28.20
C GLU A 359 -21.33 -12.45 -27.37
N PRO A 360 -21.73 -12.50 -26.09
CA PRO A 360 -21.70 -11.32 -25.23
C PRO A 360 -20.27 -10.81 -25.00
N ILE A 361 -20.09 -9.49 -25.03
CA ILE A 361 -18.79 -8.81 -24.86
C ILE A 361 -18.80 -7.85 -23.67
N ILE A 362 -17.60 -7.48 -23.24
CA ILE A 362 -17.34 -6.49 -22.19
C ILE A 362 -16.44 -5.39 -22.75
N HIS A 363 -16.88 -4.16 -22.58
CA HIS A 363 -16.15 -2.90 -22.76
C HIS A 363 -16.97 -1.78 -22.12
N HIS A 364 -16.42 -0.57 -21.96
CA HIS A 364 -17.20 0.56 -21.47
C HIS A 364 -18.10 1.12 -22.59
N GLY A 365 -19.41 1.18 -22.35
CA GLY A 365 -20.42 1.64 -23.30
C GLY A 365 -20.09 2.94 -24.04
N TYR A 366 -20.41 3.01 -25.34
CA TYR A 366 -20.22 4.18 -26.22
C TYR A 366 -18.79 4.78 -26.33
N THR A 367 -17.77 4.14 -25.74
CA THR A 367 -16.36 4.59 -25.80
C THR A 367 -15.55 3.90 -26.91
N LEU A 368 -14.25 4.22 -27.00
CA LEU A 368 -13.28 3.56 -27.87
C LEU A 368 -12.43 2.50 -27.11
N THR A 369 -12.83 2.13 -25.88
CA THR A 369 -12.15 1.06 -25.12
C THR A 369 -12.21 -0.28 -25.86
N SER A 370 -11.18 -1.12 -25.68
CA SER A 370 -11.13 -2.42 -26.37
C SER A 370 -12.17 -3.39 -25.82
N LYS A 371 -12.46 -4.48 -26.55
CA LYS A 371 -13.52 -5.44 -26.24
C LYS A 371 -12.95 -6.82 -25.90
N ILE A 372 -13.48 -7.43 -24.83
CA ILE A 372 -13.17 -8.81 -24.41
C ILE A 372 -14.44 -9.65 -24.36
N LEU A 373 -14.34 -10.98 -24.46
CA LEU A 373 -15.49 -11.87 -24.38
C LEU A 373 -15.98 -12.03 -22.94
N PHE A 374 -17.29 -12.03 -22.73
CA PHE A 374 -17.89 -12.31 -21.42
C PHE A 374 -17.46 -13.69 -20.89
N LYS A 375 -17.40 -14.69 -21.76
CA LYS A 375 -16.98 -16.05 -21.41
C LYS A 375 -15.60 -16.11 -20.78
N ASP A 376 -14.59 -15.50 -21.43
CA ASP A 376 -13.19 -15.48 -20.96
C ASP A 376 -13.07 -14.84 -19.57
N VAL A 377 -13.89 -13.82 -19.29
CA VAL A 377 -14.00 -13.17 -17.98
C VAL A 377 -14.62 -14.11 -16.94
N ILE A 378 -15.73 -14.78 -17.23
CA ILE A 378 -16.33 -15.74 -16.29
C ILE A 378 -15.40 -16.94 -16.05
N GLU A 379 -14.71 -17.46 -17.07
CA GLU A 379 -13.68 -18.52 -16.92
C GLU A 379 -12.50 -18.06 -16.04
N THR A 380 -12.11 -16.80 -16.13
CA THR A 380 -11.05 -16.21 -15.31
C THR A 380 -11.51 -15.98 -13.87
N ILE A 381 -12.72 -15.46 -13.66
CA ILE A 381 -13.32 -15.33 -12.32
C ILE A 381 -13.45 -16.71 -11.66
N ASN A 382 -13.95 -17.71 -12.38
CA ASN A 382 -14.08 -19.10 -11.93
C ASN A 382 -12.75 -19.69 -11.39
N LYS A 383 -11.65 -19.35 -12.07
CA LYS A 383 -10.28 -19.79 -11.77
C LYS A 383 -9.64 -19.04 -10.61
N TYR A 384 -9.88 -17.74 -10.46
CA TYR A 384 -9.15 -16.90 -9.49
C TYR A 384 -9.95 -16.51 -8.23
N ALA A 385 -11.30 -16.46 -8.29
CA ALA A 385 -12.17 -15.96 -7.21
C ALA A 385 -11.82 -16.51 -5.82
N PHE A 386 -11.54 -17.81 -5.73
CA PHE A 386 -11.31 -18.51 -4.45
C PHE A 386 -9.89 -19.07 -4.28
N THR A 387 -8.92 -18.64 -5.09
CA THR A 387 -7.55 -19.20 -5.08
C THR A 387 -6.74 -18.81 -3.82
N LYS A 388 -6.87 -17.58 -3.32
CA LYS A 388 -6.25 -17.13 -2.05
C LYS A 388 -7.26 -16.90 -0.91
N ASN A 389 -8.55 -16.77 -1.23
CA ASN A 389 -9.57 -16.21 -0.34
C ASN A 389 -10.89 -16.98 -0.48
N PRO A 390 -11.42 -17.66 0.56
CA PRO A 390 -12.62 -18.48 0.45
C PRO A 390 -13.94 -17.67 0.51
N TYR A 391 -13.90 -16.38 0.85
CA TYR A 391 -15.11 -15.58 1.07
C TYR A 391 -15.77 -15.12 -0.24
N PRO A 392 -17.11 -14.95 -0.27
CA PRO A 392 -17.90 -14.80 -1.49
C PRO A 392 -17.47 -13.63 -2.37
N VAL A 393 -17.67 -13.79 -3.68
CA VAL A 393 -17.45 -12.73 -4.69
C VAL A 393 -18.80 -12.24 -5.21
N ILE A 394 -19.00 -10.92 -5.25
CA ILE A 394 -20.15 -10.27 -5.87
C ILE A 394 -19.77 -9.90 -7.31
N LEU A 395 -20.62 -10.30 -8.26
CA LEU A 395 -20.51 -9.94 -9.67
C LEU A 395 -21.51 -8.80 -9.94
N SER A 396 -21.02 -7.57 -10.06
CA SER A 396 -21.81 -6.41 -10.49
C SER A 396 -22.00 -6.49 -12.01
N ILE A 397 -23.13 -7.05 -12.45
CA ILE A 397 -23.49 -7.07 -13.87
C ILE A 397 -24.24 -5.77 -14.18
N GLU A 398 -23.64 -4.95 -15.02
CA GLU A 398 -24.35 -3.95 -15.81
C GLU A 398 -24.71 -4.60 -17.16
N ASN A 399 -25.95 -4.42 -17.64
CA ASN A 399 -26.52 -5.28 -18.68
C ASN A 399 -27.25 -4.47 -19.75
N HIS A 400 -26.60 -4.34 -20.90
CA HIS A 400 -27.12 -3.70 -22.11
C HIS A 400 -27.44 -4.71 -23.22
N CYS A 401 -27.27 -6.01 -22.97
CA CYS A 401 -27.48 -7.09 -23.94
C CYS A 401 -28.95 -7.33 -24.30
N THR A 402 -29.22 -7.71 -25.54
CA THR A 402 -30.50 -8.29 -25.98
C THR A 402 -30.82 -9.60 -25.25
N VAL A 403 -32.11 -9.93 -25.10
CA VAL A 403 -32.58 -11.15 -24.41
C VAL A 403 -31.89 -12.45 -24.88
N PRO A 404 -31.63 -12.70 -26.19
CA PRO A 404 -30.87 -13.88 -26.61
C PRO A 404 -29.45 -13.92 -26.05
N GLN A 405 -28.73 -12.79 -26.02
CA GLN A 405 -27.39 -12.71 -25.44
C GLN A 405 -27.42 -12.77 -23.90
N GLN A 406 -28.46 -12.25 -23.25
CA GLN A 406 -28.68 -12.44 -21.80
C GLN A 406 -28.89 -13.91 -21.41
N LYS A 407 -29.63 -14.69 -22.22
CA LYS A 407 -29.77 -16.14 -21.98
C LYS A 407 -28.42 -16.84 -22.07
N LYS A 408 -27.59 -16.47 -23.05
CA LYS A 408 -26.22 -16.98 -23.20
C LYS A 408 -25.26 -16.54 -22.09
N MET A 409 -25.43 -15.33 -21.53
CA MET A 409 -24.74 -14.92 -20.30
C MET A 409 -25.13 -15.83 -19.12
N ALA A 410 -26.42 -16.14 -18.97
CA ALA A 410 -26.89 -17.04 -17.91
C ALA A 410 -26.40 -18.48 -18.11
N GLU A 411 -26.39 -18.99 -19.35
CA GLU A 411 -25.77 -20.27 -19.72
C GLU A 411 -24.29 -20.31 -19.31
N TYR A 412 -23.48 -19.34 -19.74
CA TYR A 412 -22.07 -19.26 -19.36
C TYR A 412 -21.85 -19.11 -17.84
N LEU A 413 -22.68 -18.34 -17.13
CA LEU A 413 -22.60 -18.24 -15.67
C LEU A 413 -22.85 -19.59 -15.00
N VAL A 414 -23.82 -20.39 -15.46
CA VAL A 414 -24.15 -21.70 -14.90
C VAL A 414 -23.11 -22.76 -15.29
N GLU A 415 -22.77 -22.88 -16.57
CA GLU A 415 -21.83 -23.89 -17.09
C GLU A 415 -20.42 -23.74 -16.52
N VAL A 416 -19.95 -22.50 -16.36
CA VAL A 416 -18.57 -22.21 -15.97
C VAL A 416 -18.41 -22.13 -14.46
N LEU A 417 -19.32 -21.44 -13.74
CA LEU A 417 -19.19 -21.28 -12.28
C LEU A 417 -19.76 -22.46 -11.47
N GLN A 418 -20.65 -23.26 -12.06
CA GLN A 418 -21.11 -24.55 -11.51
C GLN A 418 -21.61 -24.40 -10.06
N GLU A 419 -21.07 -25.16 -9.10
CA GLU A 419 -21.50 -25.14 -7.70
C GLU A 419 -21.23 -23.80 -6.97
N LYS A 420 -20.49 -22.87 -7.58
CA LYS A 420 -20.19 -21.56 -7.01
C LYS A 420 -21.36 -20.59 -7.16
N VAL A 421 -22.21 -20.73 -8.19
CA VAL A 421 -23.48 -19.98 -8.25
C VAL A 421 -24.53 -20.71 -7.41
N ASP A 422 -25.34 -19.97 -6.66
CA ASP A 422 -26.46 -20.56 -5.94
C ASP A 422 -27.71 -20.58 -6.81
N LEU A 423 -28.13 -21.78 -7.22
CA LEU A 423 -29.34 -22.00 -8.01
C LEU A 423 -30.58 -22.22 -7.13
N SER A 424 -30.44 -22.37 -5.81
CA SER A 424 -31.52 -22.75 -4.90
C SER A 424 -32.64 -21.69 -4.77
N THR A 425 -33.81 -22.14 -4.33
CA THR A 425 -34.96 -21.27 -4.06
C THR A 425 -34.89 -20.74 -2.63
N VAL A 426 -34.38 -19.53 -2.46
CA VAL A 426 -34.20 -18.92 -1.14
C VAL A 426 -35.44 -18.13 -0.72
N ASN A 427 -36.16 -18.56 0.33
CA ASN A 427 -37.36 -17.86 0.79
C ASN A 427 -37.03 -16.62 1.64
N MET A 428 -36.93 -15.47 0.97
CA MET A 428 -36.64 -14.16 1.57
C MET A 428 -37.58 -13.78 2.74
N ASN A 429 -38.81 -14.31 2.76
CA ASN A 429 -39.82 -13.98 3.79
C ASN A 429 -39.59 -14.72 5.12
N GLU A 430 -38.89 -15.85 5.12
CA GLU A 430 -38.55 -16.60 6.33
C GLU A 430 -37.33 -15.98 7.03
N THR A 431 -36.33 -15.56 6.26
CA THR A 431 -35.03 -15.09 6.76
C THR A 431 -34.89 -13.57 6.71
N ARG A 432 -35.34 -12.87 7.77
CA ARG A 432 -35.29 -11.40 7.96
C ARG A 432 -33.89 -10.76 8.08
N LYS A 433 -32.82 -11.44 7.66
CA LYS A 433 -31.42 -10.98 7.69
C LYS A 433 -30.70 -11.57 6.49
N MET A 434 -29.76 -10.83 5.90
CA MET A 434 -28.88 -11.40 4.88
C MET A 434 -28.04 -12.55 5.44
N PRO A 435 -27.65 -13.52 4.58
CA PRO A 435 -26.62 -14.50 4.93
C PRO A 435 -25.29 -13.83 5.30
N SER A 436 -24.38 -14.60 5.90
CA SER A 436 -23.06 -14.16 6.31
C SER A 436 -21.97 -14.50 5.28
N PRO A 437 -20.83 -13.78 5.26
CA PRO A 437 -19.66 -14.19 4.47
C PRO A 437 -19.21 -15.63 4.77
N GLU A 438 -19.33 -16.09 6.02
CA GLU A 438 -19.03 -17.47 6.42
C GLU A 438 -19.95 -18.50 5.76
N LEU A 439 -21.26 -18.24 5.72
CA LEU A 439 -22.26 -19.13 5.10
C LEU A 439 -22.13 -19.18 3.57
N LEU A 440 -21.61 -18.12 2.96
CA LEU A 440 -21.45 -17.96 1.51
C LEU A 440 -20.03 -18.27 1.00
N LYS A 441 -19.20 -18.99 1.78
CA LYS A 441 -17.86 -19.40 1.33
C LYS A 441 -17.93 -20.18 0.01
N GLY A 442 -17.05 -19.82 -0.92
CA GLY A 442 -16.98 -20.38 -2.27
C GLY A 442 -18.13 -19.95 -3.21
N LYS A 443 -18.98 -18.99 -2.83
CA LYS A 443 -20.12 -18.55 -3.67
C LYS A 443 -19.85 -17.27 -4.47
N VAL A 444 -20.33 -17.26 -5.71
CA VAL A 444 -20.41 -16.08 -6.57
C VAL A 444 -21.86 -15.59 -6.56
N LEU A 445 -22.08 -14.34 -6.16
CA LEU A 445 -23.39 -13.71 -6.02
C LEU A 445 -23.63 -12.76 -7.19
N ILE A 446 -24.72 -12.94 -7.93
CA ILE A 446 -25.04 -12.08 -9.08
C ILE A 446 -25.80 -10.83 -8.62
N LYS A 447 -25.22 -9.64 -8.77
CA LYS A 447 -25.90 -8.34 -8.60
C LYS A 447 -26.44 -7.88 -9.95
N GLY A 448 -27.73 -7.56 -10.00
CA GLY A 448 -28.42 -7.11 -11.21
C GLY A 448 -29.93 -6.95 -11.01
N LYS A 449 -30.63 -6.52 -12.07
CA LYS A 449 -32.10 -6.42 -12.11
C LYS A 449 -32.75 -7.82 -11.96
N LYS A 450 -33.98 -7.87 -11.45
CA LYS A 450 -34.74 -9.12 -11.27
C LYS A 450 -36.23 -8.92 -11.59
N LEU A 451 -36.82 -9.88 -12.30
CA LEU A 451 -38.24 -9.86 -12.67
C LEU A 451 -39.18 -9.80 -11.44
N PRO A 452 -40.36 -9.17 -11.53
CA PRO A 452 -41.37 -9.18 -10.47
C PRO A 452 -41.90 -10.58 -10.17
N MET A 453 -42.16 -10.92 -8.90
CA MET A 453 -42.71 -12.23 -8.49
C MET A 453 -44.16 -12.51 -8.93
N ASN A 454 -44.80 -11.56 -9.63
CA ASN A 454 -46.17 -11.64 -10.13
C ASN A 454 -46.23 -11.71 -11.67
N ILE A 455 -45.09 -11.96 -12.32
CA ILE A 455 -45.07 -12.39 -13.72
C ILE A 455 -45.61 -13.82 -13.83
N ASP A 456 -46.19 -14.18 -14.98
CA ASP A 456 -46.64 -15.55 -15.27
C ASP A 456 -45.47 -16.54 -15.15
N ASP A 457 -45.67 -17.73 -14.59
CA ASP A 457 -44.60 -18.72 -14.39
C ASP A 457 -44.03 -19.22 -15.73
N ASP A 458 -44.87 -19.30 -16.77
CA ASP A 458 -44.48 -19.71 -18.13
C ASP A 458 -43.75 -18.59 -18.93
N ALA A 459 -43.58 -17.39 -18.37
CA ALA A 459 -42.98 -16.25 -19.08
C ALA A 459 -41.44 -16.28 -19.08
N GLU A 460 -40.84 -16.65 -20.22
CA GLU A 460 -39.38 -16.69 -20.46
C GLU A 460 -38.63 -15.35 -20.36
N GLU A 461 -39.36 -14.23 -20.42
CA GLU A 461 -38.84 -12.86 -20.38
C GLU A 461 -39.92 -11.90 -19.87
N GLY A 462 -39.51 -10.73 -19.38
CA GLY A 462 -40.42 -9.66 -18.99
C GLY A 462 -39.75 -8.30 -18.99
N ASP A 463 -40.55 -7.24 -19.02
CA ASP A 463 -40.06 -5.87 -18.98
C ASP A 463 -39.75 -5.47 -17.53
N VAL A 464 -38.56 -4.92 -17.29
CA VAL A 464 -38.17 -4.28 -16.03
C VAL A 464 -37.92 -2.80 -16.28
N SER A 465 -38.40 -1.95 -15.39
CA SER A 465 -38.14 -0.51 -15.48
C SER A 465 -36.67 -0.22 -15.25
N ASP A 466 -36.16 0.84 -15.89
CA ASP A 466 -34.84 1.35 -15.55
C ASP A 466 -34.86 2.16 -14.23
N GLU A 467 -36.05 2.36 -13.64
CA GLU A 467 -36.23 2.63 -12.21
C GLU A 467 -35.81 1.46 -11.29
N ASP A 468 -35.51 0.27 -11.83
CA ASP A 468 -34.98 -0.88 -11.09
C ASP A 468 -33.47 -1.08 -11.35
N SER A 469 -32.80 -0.19 -12.12
CA SER A 469 -31.36 -0.29 -12.44
C SER A 469 -30.47 -0.33 -11.21
N GLY A 470 -30.74 0.54 -10.24
CA GLY A 470 -29.78 0.85 -9.18
C GLY A 470 -28.56 1.63 -9.66
N GLU A 471 -28.55 2.15 -10.90
CA GLU A 471 -27.56 3.08 -11.45
C GLU A 471 -28.32 4.24 -12.11
N GLU A 472 -28.02 5.50 -11.78
CA GLU A 472 -28.72 6.65 -12.36
C GLU A 472 -28.05 7.10 -13.66
N GLU A 473 -28.76 7.01 -14.79
CA GLU A 473 -28.36 7.66 -16.03
C GLU A 473 -28.45 9.19 -15.86
N GLU A 474 -27.35 9.88 -16.16
CA GLU A 474 -27.28 11.35 -16.14
C GLU A 474 -27.94 11.92 -17.42
N GLU A 475 -29.27 12.14 -17.39
CA GLU A 475 -29.95 12.97 -18.40
C GLU A 475 -29.54 14.46 -18.26
N ASP A 476 -29.38 15.15 -19.40
CA ASP A 476 -28.69 16.44 -19.54
C ASP A 476 -29.03 17.50 -18.47
N GLU A 477 -28.01 18.22 -17.99
CA GLU A 477 -28.04 19.14 -16.83
C GLU A 477 -29.05 20.32 -16.92
N GLU A 478 -29.70 20.55 -18.07
CA GLU A 478 -30.73 21.58 -18.21
C GLU A 478 -32.12 21.15 -17.66
N ASP A 479 -32.48 19.87 -17.76
CA ASP A 479 -33.77 19.35 -17.25
C ASP A 479 -33.65 18.86 -15.79
N THR A 480 -32.44 18.48 -15.35
CA THR A 480 -32.14 17.99 -13.99
C THR A 480 -31.96 19.09 -12.93
N ARG A 481 -32.82 20.13 -12.97
CA ARG A 481 -33.17 20.88 -11.75
C ARG A 481 -33.98 19.98 -10.82
N ILE A 482 -33.25 19.16 -10.04
CA ILE A 482 -33.78 18.09 -9.20
C ILE A 482 -35.05 18.52 -8.46
N SER A 483 -36.10 17.70 -8.65
CA SER A 483 -37.37 17.79 -7.93
C SER A 483 -37.15 17.89 -6.42
N THR A 484 -37.36 19.09 -5.87
CA THR A 484 -37.31 19.36 -4.42
C THR A 484 -38.53 18.81 -3.65
N ASP A 485 -39.42 18.07 -4.32
CA ASP A 485 -40.63 17.45 -3.76
C ASP A 485 -40.36 16.18 -2.92
N VAL A 486 -39.39 16.27 -2.00
CA VAL A 486 -39.46 15.53 -0.73
C VAL A 486 -40.62 16.15 0.06
N ARG A 487 -41.83 15.67 -0.21
CA ARG A 487 -43.13 16.33 0.09
C ARG A 487 -43.18 17.03 1.46
N PHE A 488 -43.02 18.35 1.46
CA PHE A 488 -43.15 19.18 2.65
C PHE A 488 -44.61 19.39 3.04
N PHE A 489 -45.08 18.67 4.06
CA PHE A 489 -46.37 18.98 4.71
C PHE A 489 -46.20 20.07 5.77
N THR A 490 -46.39 21.32 5.38
CA THR A 490 -46.73 22.43 6.29
C THR A 490 -48.07 23.05 5.86
N THR A 491 -48.90 23.41 6.85
CA THR A 491 -50.31 23.73 6.62
C THR A 491 -50.56 25.19 6.30
N LEU A 492 -51.24 25.48 5.18
CA LEU A 492 -52.37 26.43 5.04
C LEU A 492 -52.93 26.37 3.59
N PRO A 493 -54.23 26.68 3.34
CA PRO A 493 -54.86 26.44 2.03
C PRO A 493 -54.96 27.69 1.14
N SER A 494 -54.77 27.49 -0.17
CA SER A 494 -55.41 28.31 -1.20
C SER A 494 -55.64 27.47 -2.47
N LEU A 495 -56.71 27.77 -3.21
CA LEU A 495 -57.08 27.11 -4.46
C LEU A 495 -56.37 27.77 -5.64
N LEU A 496 -55.87 27.00 -6.61
CA LEU A 496 -56.12 27.17 -8.06
C LEU A 496 -55.41 26.11 -8.92
N THR A 497 -56.20 25.45 -9.78
CA THR A 497 -55.85 24.83 -11.08
C THR A 497 -54.56 23.98 -11.21
N TYR A 498 -54.73 22.64 -11.19
CA TYR A 498 -53.71 21.69 -11.64
C TYR A 498 -53.64 21.60 -13.19
N PRO A 499 -52.43 21.59 -13.79
CA PRO A 499 -52.17 20.89 -15.05
C PRO A 499 -52.09 19.38 -14.78
N LEU A 500 -52.66 18.55 -15.66
CA LEU A 500 -52.52 17.09 -15.58
C LEU A 500 -51.11 16.67 -16.04
N TYR A 501 -50.27 16.22 -15.11
CA TYR A 501 -49.03 15.52 -15.44
C TYR A 501 -49.35 14.20 -16.16
N LEU A 502 -48.97 14.09 -17.43
CA LEU A 502 -48.74 12.78 -18.05
C LEU A 502 -47.38 12.27 -17.54
N PRO A 503 -47.29 11.02 -17.05
CA PRO A 503 -45.98 10.43 -16.76
C PRO A 503 -45.16 10.34 -18.05
N ARG A 504 -43.93 10.90 -18.06
CA ARG A 504 -42.90 10.44 -19.01
C ARG A 504 -42.73 8.95 -18.76
N ARG A 505 -42.85 8.11 -19.80
CA ARG A 505 -42.52 6.69 -19.68
C ARG A 505 -41.01 6.59 -19.44
N GLY A 506 -40.60 6.11 -18.27
CA GLY A 506 -39.23 5.70 -18.06
C GLY A 506 -38.82 4.65 -19.10
N LYS A 507 -37.52 4.58 -19.40
CA LYS A 507 -36.97 3.49 -20.20
C LYS A 507 -37.26 2.16 -19.48
N THR A 508 -37.47 1.11 -20.27
CA THR A 508 -37.74 -0.24 -19.78
C THR A 508 -36.92 -1.23 -20.59
N MET A 509 -35.93 -1.87 -19.96
CA MET A 509 -35.23 -2.97 -20.62
C MET A 509 -36.00 -4.29 -20.49
N ARG A 510 -35.82 -5.18 -21.47
CA ARG A 510 -36.41 -6.52 -21.45
C ARG A 510 -35.41 -7.50 -20.85
N LEU A 511 -35.81 -8.21 -19.79
CA LEU A 511 -34.96 -9.08 -18.99
C LEU A 511 -35.38 -10.54 -19.16
N SER A 512 -34.41 -11.41 -19.48
CA SER A 512 -34.61 -12.85 -19.54
C SER A 512 -34.85 -13.44 -18.14
N ARG A 513 -35.74 -14.44 -18.03
CA ARG A 513 -35.90 -15.21 -16.78
C ARG A 513 -34.59 -15.88 -16.36
N ALA A 514 -33.89 -16.47 -17.33
CA ALA A 514 -32.63 -17.18 -17.12
C ALA A 514 -31.59 -16.35 -16.34
N LEU A 515 -31.41 -15.07 -16.69
CA LEU A 515 -30.49 -14.17 -15.98
C LEU A 515 -31.10 -13.66 -14.65
N SER A 516 -32.39 -13.32 -14.65
CA SER A 516 -33.14 -12.89 -13.46
C SER A 516 -33.07 -13.89 -12.31
N ASP A 517 -33.11 -15.19 -12.60
CA ASP A 517 -33.21 -16.23 -11.57
C ASP A 517 -31.90 -16.58 -10.88
N LEU A 518 -30.76 -16.14 -11.43
CA LEU A 518 -29.44 -16.18 -10.78
C LEU A 518 -29.28 -15.06 -9.72
N VAL A 519 -30.08 -13.99 -9.80
CA VAL A 519 -30.10 -12.92 -8.78
C VAL A 519 -30.89 -13.41 -7.56
N LYS A 520 -30.18 -13.89 -6.54
CA LYS A 520 -30.76 -14.40 -5.27
C LYS A 520 -30.73 -13.38 -4.13
N TYR A 521 -29.53 -12.93 -3.75
CA TYR A 521 -29.29 -12.13 -2.53
C TYR A 521 -29.11 -10.63 -2.79
N THR A 522 -28.88 -10.27 -4.04
CA THR A 522 -28.27 -9.00 -4.46
C THR A 522 -29.10 -8.32 -5.57
N LYS A 523 -30.43 -8.23 -5.38
CA LYS A 523 -31.29 -7.52 -6.35
C LYS A 523 -30.92 -6.03 -6.39
N SER A 524 -30.56 -5.52 -7.58
CA SER A 524 -30.49 -4.08 -7.85
C SER A 524 -31.87 -3.42 -7.74
N VAL A 525 -31.92 -2.26 -7.07
CA VAL A 525 -33.08 -1.35 -7.05
C VAL A 525 -32.57 0.11 -6.99
N ARG A 526 -33.32 1.06 -7.56
CA ARG A 526 -33.01 2.49 -7.44
C ARG A 526 -33.29 3.02 -6.02
N VAL A 527 -32.61 4.12 -5.66
CA VAL A 527 -32.96 4.90 -4.47
C VAL A 527 -34.00 5.96 -4.86
N HIS A 528 -35.21 5.86 -4.31
CA HIS A 528 -36.26 6.87 -4.42
C HIS A 528 -36.31 7.77 -3.16
N ASP A 529 -36.10 7.18 -1.98
CA ASP A 529 -35.96 7.89 -0.71
C ASP A 529 -35.30 6.95 0.33
N ILE A 530 -34.12 7.34 0.81
CA ILE A 530 -33.38 6.59 1.83
C ILE A 530 -34.14 6.43 3.15
N GLU A 531 -35.06 7.34 3.49
CA GLU A 531 -35.82 7.25 4.74
C GLU A 531 -36.91 6.18 4.64
N THR A 532 -37.72 6.22 3.59
CA THR A 532 -38.79 5.24 3.33
C THR A 532 -38.22 3.86 3.03
N GLN A 533 -37.21 3.76 2.15
CA GLN A 533 -36.61 2.46 1.78
C GLN A 533 -35.87 1.79 2.94
N ALA A 534 -35.34 2.56 3.90
CA ALA A 534 -34.81 1.99 5.14
C ALA A 534 -35.86 1.24 5.99
N TYR A 535 -37.17 1.31 5.68
CA TYR A 535 -38.21 0.46 6.30
C TYR A 535 -38.65 -0.72 5.43
N MET A 536 -38.07 -0.90 4.23
CA MET A 536 -38.43 -1.94 3.26
C MET A 536 -37.44 -3.12 3.29
N SER A 537 -37.34 -3.90 2.20
CA SER A 537 -36.78 -5.26 2.21
C SER A 537 -35.27 -5.32 2.52
N SER A 538 -34.85 -6.34 3.27
CA SER A 538 -33.49 -6.45 3.81
C SER A 538 -32.41 -6.94 2.83
N TRP A 539 -32.78 -7.42 1.63
CA TRP A 539 -31.85 -8.06 0.67
C TRP A 539 -31.87 -7.32 -0.68
N GLN A 540 -31.71 -6.01 -0.63
CA GLN A 540 -31.62 -5.12 -1.79
C GLN A 540 -30.23 -4.51 -1.88
N VAL A 541 -29.82 -4.16 -3.10
CA VAL A 541 -28.61 -3.41 -3.43
C VAL A 541 -29.05 -2.17 -4.21
N SER A 542 -28.53 -1.02 -3.85
CA SER A 542 -28.50 0.14 -4.76
C SER A 542 -27.05 0.49 -5.07
N SER A 543 -26.81 1.07 -6.23
CA SER A 543 -25.60 1.85 -6.50
C SER A 543 -25.99 3.32 -6.63
N LEU A 544 -25.02 4.22 -6.44
CA LEU A 544 -25.15 5.65 -6.68
C LEU A 544 -23.78 6.20 -7.09
N ASN A 545 -23.73 7.24 -7.94
CA ASN A 545 -22.46 7.93 -8.22
C ASN A 545 -21.96 8.68 -6.96
N GLU A 546 -20.67 9.01 -6.92
CA GLU A 546 -20.08 9.72 -5.77
C GLU A 546 -20.77 11.06 -5.47
N SER A 547 -21.26 11.77 -6.50
CA SER A 547 -21.83 13.11 -6.41
C SER A 547 -23.15 13.11 -5.65
N ILE A 548 -24.07 12.19 -5.99
CA ILE A 548 -25.36 12.00 -5.32
C ILE A 548 -25.13 11.60 -3.86
N VAL A 549 -24.21 10.67 -3.60
CA VAL A 549 -23.91 10.22 -2.23
C VAL A 549 -23.27 11.33 -1.41
N ASN A 550 -22.42 12.18 -2.00
CA ASN A 550 -21.89 13.39 -1.33
C ASN A 550 -23.01 14.38 -0.97
N GLN A 551 -23.98 14.63 -1.86
CA GLN A 551 -25.16 15.45 -1.54
C GLN A 551 -25.97 14.85 -0.38
N ILE A 552 -26.20 13.54 -0.38
CA ILE A 552 -26.90 12.83 0.70
C ILE A 552 -26.10 12.90 2.02
N MET A 553 -24.78 12.77 1.99
CA MET A 553 -23.92 12.91 3.19
C MET A 553 -23.91 14.33 3.75
N ALA A 554 -24.08 15.36 2.91
CA ALA A 554 -24.22 16.74 3.36
C ALA A 554 -25.59 17.02 4.00
N LEU A 555 -26.68 16.48 3.43
CA LEU A 555 -28.06 16.79 3.84
C LEU A 555 -28.64 15.85 4.91
N LYS A 556 -28.32 14.54 4.86
CA LYS A 556 -28.97 13.48 5.64
C LYS A 556 -27.99 12.36 6.11
N PRO A 557 -26.85 12.68 6.75
CA PRO A 557 -25.81 11.69 7.06
C PRO A 557 -26.28 10.57 8.02
N ALA A 558 -27.09 10.88 9.03
CA ALA A 558 -27.59 9.90 9.99
C ALA A 558 -28.64 8.93 9.36
N GLN A 559 -29.44 9.43 8.42
CA GLN A 559 -30.41 8.64 7.66
C GLN A 559 -29.68 7.69 6.70
N LEU A 560 -28.59 8.14 6.06
CA LEU A 560 -27.76 7.29 5.20
C LEU A 560 -27.11 6.14 5.98
N VAL A 561 -26.59 6.40 7.19
CA VAL A 561 -26.14 5.32 8.09
C VAL A 561 -27.28 4.34 8.39
N ARG A 562 -28.48 4.83 8.73
CA ARG A 562 -29.67 4.00 9.03
C ARG A 562 -30.13 3.16 7.84
N PHE A 563 -29.98 3.65 6.61
CA PHE A 563 -30.18 2.89 5.37
C PHE A 563 -29.13 1.77 5.25
N ASN A 564 -27.86 2.11 5.45
CA ASN A 564 -26.72 1.18 5.43
C ASN A 564 -26.68 0.15 6.59
N GLN A 565 -27.59 0.25 7.56
CA GLN A 565 -27.82 -0.82 8.57
C GLN A 565 -28.68 -1.98 8.03
N ARG A 566 -29.33 -1.82 6.87
CA ARG A 566 -30.43 -2.69 6.40
C ARG A 566 -30.31 -3.10 4.95
N GLN A 567 -29.88 -2.20 4.08
CA GLN A 567 -29.72 -2.41 2.64
C GLN A 567 -28.24 -2.32 2.25
N LEU A 568 -27.81 -3.03 1.21
CA LEU A 568 -26.48 -2.82 0.64
C LEU A 568 -26.46 -1.57 -0.24
N LEU A 569 -25.39 -0.80 -0.12
CA LEU A 569 -25.12 0.35 -0.96
C LEU A 569 -23.73 0.20 -1.59
N ARG A 570 -23.70 0.33 -2.91
CA ARG A 570 -22.52 0.56 -3.71
C ARG A 570 -22.39 2.05 -3.99
N VAL A 571 -21.16 2.56 -4.01
CA VAL A 571 -20.85 3.89 -4.55
C VAL A 571 -19.72 3.75 -5.55
N TYR A 572 -19.82 4.45 -6.68
CA TYR A 572 -18.87 4.36 -7.79
C TYR A 572 -18.41 5.76 -8.25
N PRO A 573 -17.26 5.86 -8.94
CA PRO A 573 -16.71 7.12 -9.42
C PRO A 573 -17.66 7.80 -10.41
N SER A 574 -17.70 9.14 -10.43
CA SER A 574 -18.49 9.88 -11.43
C SER A 574 -17.85 9.82 -12.83
N ASN A 575 -18.69 9.81 -13.87
CA ASN A 575 -18.30 9.78 -15.29
C ASN A 575 -17.32 10.90 -15.71
N TYR A 576 -17.32 12.04 -15.00
CA TYR A 576 -16.34 13.11 -15.22
C TYR A 576 -14.88 12.69 -14.94
N ARG A 577 -14.66 11.58 -14.23
CA ARG A 577 -13.33 10.98 -13.96
C ARG A 577 -12.83 10.15 -15.12
N VAL A 578 -12.78 10.77 -16.31
CA VAL A 578 -12.33 10.15 -17.55
C VAL A 578 -10.89 9.62 -17.46
N ASP A 579 -10.07 10.19 -16.57
CA ASP A 579 -8.71 9.78 -16.25
C ASP A 579 -8.60 8.54 -15.35
N SER A 580 -9.74 7.93 -14.99
CA SER A 580 -9.85 6.85 -14.00
C SER A 580 -9.36 7.25 -12.60
N SER A 581 -9.35 8.54 -12.25
CA SER A 581 -9.06 8.99 -10.89
C SER A 581 -10.02 8.36 -9.86
N ASN A 582 -9.57 8.34 -8.60
CA ASN A 582 -10.35 7.80 -7.48
C ASN A 582 -10.77 8.92 -6.53
N PHE A 583 -12.02 8.87 -6.06
CA PHE A 583 -12.49 9.70 -4.96
C PHE A 583 -11.92 9.20 -3.62
N ASN A 584 -11.99 10.02 -2.56
CA ASN A 584 -11.55 9.61 -1.23
C ASN A 584 -12.58 8.64 -0.61
N PRO A 585 -12.24 7.38 -0.31
CA PRO A 585 -13.22 6.39 0.16
C PRO A 585 -13.64 6.56 1.63
N GLN A 586 -12.88 7.30 2.45
CA GLN A 586 -13.13 7.38 3.90
C GLN A 586 -14.51 7.94 4.28
N PRO A 587 -15.04 9.05 3.72
CA PRO A 587 -16.37 9.55 4.05
C PRO A 587 -17.48 8.54 3.81
N PHE A 588 -17.36 7.74 2.75
CA PHE A 588 -18.32 6.70 2.39
C PHE A 588 -18.29 5.54 3.41
N TRP A 589 -17.10 5.13 3.86
CA TRP A 589 -16.97 4.19 4.98
C TRP A 589 -17.47 4.79 6.31
N ASN A 590 -17.30 6.08 6.56
CA ASN A 590 -17.84 6.77 7.73
C ASN A 590 -19.39 6.77 7.74
N ALA A 591 -20.02 6.82 6.56
CA ALA A 591 -21.46 6.63 6.38
C ALA A 591 -21.91 5.15 6.42
N GLY A 592 -20.99 4.21 6.64
CA GLY A 592 -21.27 2.77 6.71
C GLY A 592 -21.50 2.07 5.37
N ILE A 593 -21.14 2.71 4.25
CA ILE A 593 -21.34 2.18 2.89
C ILE A 593 -20.46 0.95 2.67
N HIS A 594 -21.04 -0.06 2.01
CA HIS A 594 -20.49 -1.41 1.95
C HIS A 594 -19.48 -1.55 0.81
N MET A 595 -19.91 -1.26 -0.42
CA MET A 595 -19.15 -1.46 -1.64
C MET A 595 -18.68 -0.11 -2.18
N VAL A 596 -17.57 0.39 -1.65
CA VAL A 596 -16.96 1.64 -2.10
C VAL A 596 -16.02 1.31 -3.26
N ALA A 597 -16.54 1.40 -4.48
CA ALA A 597 -15.89 0.89 -5.68
C ALA A 597 -14.84 1.86 -6.24
N LEU A 598 -13.63 1.35 -6.48
CA LEU A 598 -12.49 2.13 -6.96
C LEU A 598 -11.92 1.58 -8.27
N ASN A 599 -11.30 2.46 -9.05
CA ASN A 599 -10.49 2.13 -10.24
C ASN A 599 -9.15 1.52 -9.78
N TYR A 600 -8.99 0.20 -9.92
CA TYR A 600 -7.80 -0.54 -9.43
C TYR A 600 -6.54 -0.36 -10.29
N GLN A 601 -6.70 0.08 -11.53
CA GLN A 601 -5.61 0.47 -12.41
C GLN A 601 -4.92 1.78 -11.98
N THR A 602 -5.57 2.57 -11.11
CA THR A 602 -5.12 3.90 -10.70
C THR A 602 -4.51 3.85 -9.30
N GLU A 603 -3.21 3.55 -9.26
CA GLU A 603 -2.40 3.58 -8.04
C GLU A 603 -2.30 4.97 -7.39
N GLY A 604 -1.93 4.99 -6.11
CA GLY A 604 -1.78 6.21 -5.30
C GLY A 604 -2.80 6.30 -4.15
N ARG A 605 -2.85 7.46 -3.49
CA ARG A 605 -3.39 7.63 -2.13
C ARG A 605 -4.70 6.89 -1.85
N MET A 606 -5.70 6.97 -2.75
CA MET A 606 -7.02 6.38 -2.47
C MET A 606 -7.00 4.85 -2.50
N LEU A 607 -6.19 4.25 -3.39
CA LEU A 607 -5.99 2.80 -3.44
C LEU A 607 -5.05 2.34 -2.32
N GLU A 608 -4.10 3.16 -1.89
CA GLU A 608 -3.31 2.92 -0.66
C GLU A 608 -4.20 2.88 0.59
N LEU A 609 -5.20 3.78 0.72
CA LEU A 609 -6.18 3.71 1.82
C LEU A 609 -7.00 2.42 1.77
N ASN A 610 -7.35 1.96 0.57
CA ASN A 610 -8.11 0.73 0.35
C ASN A 610 -7.31 -0.51 0.77
N LYS A 611 -6.08 -0.65 0.26
CA LYS A 611 -5.10 -1.68 0.65
C LYS A 611 -4.88 -1.69 2.17
N ALA A 612 -4.70 -0.52 2.78
CA ALA A 612 -4.52 -0.37 4.23
C ALA A 612 -5.74 -0.78 5.07
N LYS A 613 -6.97 -0.58 4.56
CA LYS A 613 -8.20 -1.00 5.22
C LYS A 613 -8.42 -2.51 5.11
N PHE A 614 -8.30 -3.07 3.90
CA PHE A 614 -8.68 -4.47 3.65
C PHE A 614 -7.63 -5.50 4.03
N SER A 615 -6.34 -5.11 4.12
CA SER A 615 -5.29 -5.93 4.71
C SER A 615 -5.55 -6.34 6.18
N THR A 616 -6.40 -5.61 6.90
CA THR A 616 -6.60 -5.77 8.36
C THR A 616 -7.24 -7.08 8.80
N ASN A 617 -7.87 -7.85 7.91
CA ASN A 617 -8.52 -9.12 8.23
C ASN A 617 -8.04 -10.22 7.27
N GLY A 618 -6.74 -10.48 7.25
CA GLY A 618 -6.09 -11.49 6.39
C GLY A 618 -6.31 -11.27 4.89
N ASN A 619 -6.33 -10.00 4.47
CA ASN A 619 -6.64 -9.55 3.11
C ASN A 619 -7.92 -10.18 2.49
N CYS A 620 -8.90 -10.60 3.30
CA CYS A 620 -10.07 -11.34 2.80
C CYS A 620 -11.11 -10.46 2.08
N GLY A 621 -10.87 -9.15 1.96
CA GLY A 621 -11.78 -8.20 1.33
C GLY A 621 -13.11 -7.96 2.08
N TYR A 622 -13.23 -8.45 3.32
CA TYR A 622 -14.38 -8.24 4.20
C TYR A 622 -13.93 -7.75 5.58
N ILE A 623 -14.28 -6.52 5.94
CA ILE A 623 -13.97 -5.92 7.26
C ILE A 623 -15.28 -5.68 8.01
N LEU A 624 -15.40 -6.22 9.22
CA LEU A 624 -16.60 -6.07 10.05
C LEU A 624 -16.78 -4.60 10.48
N LYS A 625 -17.94 -4.02 10.18
CA LYS A 625 -18.28 -2.66 10.58
C LYS A 625 -18.45 -2.54 12.11
N PRO A 626 -18.05 -1.41 12.71
CA PRO A 626 -18.34 -1.06 14.10
C PRO A 626 -19.81 -1.22 14.50
N LYS A 627 -20.05 -1.56 15.77
CA LYS A 627 -21.41 -1.88 16.26
C LYS A 627 -22.42 -0.74 16.08
N CYS A 628 -22.01 0.52 16.25
CA CYS A 628 -22.85 1.70 16.03
C CYS A 628 -23.24 1.94 14.56
N MET A 629 -22.41 1.49 13.60
CA MET A 629 -22.72 1.55 12.17
C MET A 629 -23.71 0.45 11.74
N ASN A 630 -23.87 -0.59 12.56
CA ASN A 630 -24.78 -1.71 12.30
C ASN A 630 -26.10 -1.59 13.09
N GLN A 631 -26.10 -0.91 14.24
CA GLN A 631 -27.26 -0.77 15.12
C GLN A 631 -27.25 0.55 15.89
N GLY A 632 -28.43 1.18 16.01
CA GLY A 632 -28.64 2.38 16.83
C GLY A 632 -28.57 3.69 16.04
N PHE A 633 -28.50 4.81 16.75
CA PHE A 633 -28.25 6.13 16.16
C PHE A 633 -26.74 6.39 16.11
N PHE A 634 -26.26 6.82 14.96
CA PHE A 634 -24.89 7.27 14.72
C PHE A 634 -24.91 8.34 13.63
N ASN A 635 -24.09 9.37 13.78
CA ASN A 635 -23.88 10.42 12.79
C ASN A 635 -22.38 10.73 12.71
N PRO A 636 -21.70 10.44 11.59
CA PRO A 636 -20.25 10.64 11.49
C PRO A 636 -19.82 12.12 11.54
N ASN A 637 -20.75 13.07 11.34
CA ASN A 637 -20.43 14.50 11.20
C ASN A 637 -20.62 15.30 12.51
N LEU A 638 -20.80 14.64 13.67
CA LEU A 638 -20.88 15.31 14.98
C LEU A 638 -19.49 15.52 15.59
N GLU A 639 -19.36 16.52 16.48
CA GLU A 639 -18.16 16.71 17.31
C GLU A 639 -18.00 15.63 18.40
N ASP A 640 -19.10 15.03 18.83
CA ASP A 640 -19.08 13.77 19.59
C ASP A 640 -20.00 12.73 18.91
N PRO A 641 -19.46 11.93 17.97
CA PRO A 641 -20.20 10.89 17.27
C PRO A 641 -20.66 9.72 18.16
N LEU A 642 -20.06 9.56 19.36
CA LEU A 642 -20.30 8.44 20.27
C LEU A 642 -20.41 8.92 21.74
N PRO A 643 -21.43 9.73 22.09
CA PRO A 643 -21.50 10.39 23.39
C PRO A 643 -21.40 9.43 24.59
N GLY A 644 -20.52 9.78 25.53
CA GLY A 644 -20.27 9.00 26.74
C GLY A 644 -19.35 7.78 26.56
N GLN A 645 -18.85 7.50 25.34
CA GLN A 645 -17.75 6.56 25.15
C GLN A 645 -16.41 7.23 25.51
N LYS A 646 -15.38 6.44 25.81
CA LYS A 646 -14.03 6.97 26.02
C LYS A 646 -13.38 7.29 24.67
N LYS A 647 -12.62 8.38 24.61
CA LYS A 647 -11.81 8.73 23.44
C LYS A 647 -10.47 7.99 23.54
N THR A 648 -9.96 7.47 22.44
CA THR A 648 -8.67 6.77 22.40
C THR A 648 -7.56 7.77 22.09
N GLN A 649 -6.57 7.90 22.94
CA GLN A 649 -5.38 8.71 22.69
C GLN A 649 -4.25 7.85 22.14
N LEU A 650 -3.69 8.28 20.99
CA LEU A 650 -2.52 7.70 20.34
C LEU A 650 -1.32 8.61 20.58
N VAL A 651 -0.29 8.09 21.22
CA VAL A 651 0.99 8.78 21.46
C VAL A 651 2.04 8.10 20.59
N LEU A 652 2.52 8.80 19.57
CA LEU A 652 3.55 8.33 18.65
C LEU A 652 4.83 9.13 18.86
N LYS A 653 5.88 8.47 19.37
CA LYS A 653 7.22 9.04 19.36
C LYS A 653 7.91 8.63 18.07
N ILE A 654 8.21 9.60 17.20
CA ILE A 654 8.94 9.41 15.95
C ILE A 654 10.44 9.50 16.28
N ILE A 655 11.13 8.36 16.26
CA ILE A 655 12.50 8.25 16.79
C ILE A 655 13.51 8.49 15.67
N SER A 656 13.53 7.64 14.63
CA SER A 656 14.55 7.70 13.59
C SER A 656 14.15 7.06 12.26
N GLY A 657 14.71 7.55 11.15
CA GLY A 657 14.58 6.93 9.82
C GLY A 657 15.70 5.92 9.57
N GLN A 658 15.48 4.99 8.65
CA GLN A 658 16.45 3.99 8.20
C GLN A 658 16.41 3.88 6.68
N GLN A 659 17.57 3.96 6.03
CA GLN A 659 17.80 3.73 4.59
C GLN A 659 16.77 4.40 3.67
N LEU A 660 16.37 5.64 3.97
CA LEU A 660 15.39 6.38 3.19
C LEU A 660 15.98 6.69 1.80
N PRO A 661 15.32 6.33 0.69
CA PRO A 661 15.83 6.56 -0.64
C PRO A 661 15.70 8.03 -1.06
N LYS A 662 16.40 8.41 -2.14
CA LYS A 662 16.19 9.70 -2.80
C LYS A 662 14.88 9.69 -3.59
N PRO A 663 14.16 10.82 -3.75
CA PRO A 663 12.95 10.88 -4.58
C PRO A 663 13.20 10.35 -6.00
N LYS A 664 12.30 9.49 -6.49
CA LYS A 664 12.44 8.80 -7.80
C LYS A 664 12.58 9.78 -8.97
N ASP A 665 11.92 10.93 -8.88
CA ASP A 665 11.91 11.98 -9.91
C ASP A 665 13.07 12.98 -9.80
N SER A 666 14.05 12.72 -8.92
CA SER A 666 15.26 13.55 -8.84
C SER A 666 16.02 13.54 -10.16
N MET A 667 16.13 14.71 -10.81
CA MET A 667 16.83 14.93 -12.10
C MET A 667 18.29 14.44 -12.11
N LEU A 668 18.90 14.20 -10.95
CA LEU A 668 20.28 13.73 -10.77
C LEU A 668 20.38 12.25 -10.37
N GLY A 669 19.26 11.59 -10.04
CA GLY A 669 19.20 10.20 -9.56
C GLY A 669 20.09 9.96 -8.33
N ASP A 670 20.81 8.84 -8.31
CA ASP A 670 21.81 8.50 -7.27
C ASP A 670 22.80 9.65 -6.98
N ARG A 671 23.10 10.48 -8.00
CA ARG A 671 24.05 11.60 -7.92
C ARG A 671 23.43 12.89 -7.38
N GLY A 672 22.13 12.88 -7.08
CA GLY A 672 21.46 13.98 -6.41
C GLY A 672 22.06 14.25 -5.04
N GLU A 673 21.59 15.32 -4.41
CA GLU A 673 22.04 15.72 -3.08
C GLU A 673 21.62 14.66 -2.03
N VAL A 674 22.06 14.84 -0.78
CA VAL A 674 21.56 13.99 0.30
C VAL A 674 20.25 14.61 0.79
N ILE A 675 19.24 13.78 1.01
CA ILE A 675 17.90 14.26 1.35
C ILE A 675 17.83 14.94 2.72
N ASP A 676 16.85 15.82 2.87
CA ASP A 676 16.52 16.57 4.08
C ASP A 676 15.18 16.07 4.67
N PRO A 677 15.12 14.86 5.29
CA PRO A 677 13.85 14.21 5.57
C PRO A 677 13.11 14.75 6.80
N SER A 678 11.78 14.78 6.67
CA SER A 678 10.82 14.87 7.77
C SER A 678 9.71 13.83 7.61
N VAL A 679 9.00 13.52 8.70
CA VAL A 679 7.87 12.59 8.73
C VAL A 679 6.58 13.37 9.00
N GLU A 680 5.60 13.27 8.10
CA GLU A 680 4.20 13.62 8.39
C GLU A 680 3.47 12.36 8.86
N VAL A 681 2.68 12.49 9.93
CA VAL A 681 1.67 11.51 10.34
C VAL A 681 0.28 12.13 10.17
N GLU A 682 -0.53 11.52 9.31
CA GLU A 682 -1.92 11.88 9.04
C GLU A 682 -2.86 10.83 9.66
N ILE A 683 -3.84 11.29 10.44
CA ILE A 683 -4.98 10.48 10.90
C ILE A 683 -6.12 10.67 9.90
N ILE A 684 -6.69 9.56 9.43
CA ILE A 684 -7.77 9.52 8.43
C ILE A 684 -8.91 8.71 9.02
N GLY A 685 -10.04 9.33 9.36
CA GLY A 685 -11.13 8.66 10.06
C GLY A 685 -12.45 9.42 9.93
N LEU A 686 -13.18 9.57 11.03
CA LEU A 686 -14.26 10.55 11.12
C LEU A 686 -13.71 11.98 10.94
N PRO A 687 -14.49 12.94 10.43
CA PRO A 687 -14.05 14.33 10.26
C PRO A 687 -13.42 14.94 11.52
N VAL A 688 -13.95 14.61 12.70
CA VAL A 688 -13.45 15.07 14.01
C VAL A 688 -12.13 14.40 14.46
N ASP A 689 -11.78 13.25 13.88
CA ASP A 689 -10.53 12.53 14.14
C ASP A 689 -9.42 12.89 13.14
N CYS A 690 -9.78 13.48 11.99
CA CYS A 690 -8.86 13.82 10.91
C CYS A 690 -7.91 14.97 11.29
N CYS A 691 -6.61 14.67 11.39
CA CYS A 691 -5.58 15.65 11.76
C CYS A 691 -4.19 15.24 11.26
N LYS A 692 -3.25 16.19 11.21
CA LYS A 692 -1.86 15.99 10.75
C LYS A 692 -0.86 16.58 11.74
N GLN A 693 0.26 15.92 11.94
CA GLN A 693 1.44 16.46 12.63
C GLN A 693 2.71 16.07 11.84
N GLN A 694 3.69 16.96 11.76
CA GLN A 694 4.95 16.75 11.02
C GLN A 694 6.15 16.99 11.94
N THR A 695 7.20 16.18 11.78
CA THR A 695 8.46 16.40 12.52
C THR A 695 9.22 17.60 11.99
N ARG A 696 10.24 18.06 12.72
CA ARG A 696 11.29 18.89 12.10
C ARG A 696 11.97 18.17 10.92
N VAL A 697 12.62 18.95 10.07
CA VAL A 697 13.56 18.48 9.04
C VAL A 697 14.88 18.05 9.69
N VAL A 698 15.53 17.03 9.14
CA VAL A 698 16.90 16.63 9.50
C VAL A 698 17.78 16.77 8.27
N ASP A 699 18.67 17.76 8.28
CA ASP A 699 19.51 18.11 7.13
C ASP A 699 20.50 16.98 6.74
N ASP A 700 20.69 16.78 5.44
CA ASP A 700 21.79 15.99 4.85
C ASP A 700 21.90 14.50 5.34
N ASN A 701 20.79 13.86 5.73
CA ASN A 701 20.81 12.46 6.20
C ASN A 701 19.55 11.65 5.87
N GLY A 702 19.62 10.84 4.81
CA GLY A 702 18.61 9.82 4.53
C GLY A 702 18.87 8.45 5.18
N PHE A 703 20.12 8.14 5.53
CA PHE A 703 20.50 6.81 5.99
C PHE A 703 20.02 6.49 7.40
N ASN A 704 20.18 7.43 8.34
CA ASN A 704 19.81 7.27 9.75
C ASN A 704 19.41 8.58 10.46
N PRO A 705 18.48 9.39 9.91
CA PRO A 705 18.03 10.64 10.55
C PRO A 705 17.39 10.35 11.92
N MET A 706 17.52 11.31 12.85
CA MET A 706 17.02 11.20 14.23
C MET A 706 16.11 12.40 14.54
N TRP A 707 14.84 12.12 14.84
CA TRP A 707 13.85 13.14 15.21
C TRP A 707 13.64 13.18 16.73
N GLU A 708 13.40 12.04 17.39
CA GLU A 708 13.12 11.95 18.83
C GLU A 708 11.90 12.78 19.30
N GLU A 709 10.99 13.11 18.38
CA GLU A 709 9.81 13.96 18.63
C GLU A 709 8.57 13.14 18.99
N THR A 710 7.62 13.72 19.74
CA THR A 710 6.40 13.03 20.19
C THR A 710 5.15 13.75 19.68
N MET A 711 4.34 13.02 18.91
CA MET A 711 3.04 13.43 18.41
C MET A 711 1.94 12.82 19.26
N VAL A 712 0.84 13.54 19.44
CA VAL A 712 -0.32 13.06 20.22
C VAL A 712 -1.60 13.33 19.46
N PHE A 713 -2.39 12.29 19.24
CA PHE A 713 -3.66 12.31 18.52
C PHE A 713 -4.77 11.79 19.44
N SER A 714 -5.99 12.33 19.33
CA SER A 714 -7.15 11.89 20.12
C SER A 714 -8.28 11.52 19.19
N LEU A 715 -8.72 10.26 19.25
CA LEU A 715 -9.69 9.66 18.34
C LEU A 715 -10.99 9.33 19.08
N HIS A 716 -12.12 9.75 18.52
CA HIS A 716 -13.47 9.39 18.95
C HIS A 716 -13.83 7.99 18.46
N MET A 717 -13.35 7.61 17.27
CA MET A 717 -13.70 6.34 16.63
C MET A 717 -12.50 5.66 15.97
N ALA A 718 -11.49 5.33 16.78
CA ALA A 718 -10.27 4.65 16.36
C ALA A 718 -10.51 3.30 15.62
N GLN A 719 -11.70 2.70 15.76
CA GLN A 719 -12.12 1.48 15.07
C GLN A 719 -12.21 1.60 13.53
N ILE A 720 -12.31 2.82 12.98
CA ILE A 720 -12.34 3.07 11.52
C ILE A 720 -11.20 3.95 11.03
N ALA A 721 -10.29 4.34 11.92
CA ALA A 721 -9.21 5.26 11.61
C ALA A 721 -8.04 4.52 10.92
N LEU A 722 -7.47 5.15 9.91
CA LEU A 722 -6.19 4.82 9.32
C LEU A 722 -5.15 5.84 9.81
N VAL A 723 -3.93 5.37 10.06
CA VAL A 723 -2.76 6.18 10.37
C VAL A 723 -1.80 6.07 9.20
N ARG A 724 -1.50 7.20 8.57
CA ARG A 724 -0.66 7.31 7.39
C ARG A 724 0.63 8.03 7.74
N PHE A 725 1.74 7.29 7.69
CA PHE A 725 3.09 7.83 7.81
C PHE A 725 3.59 8.20 6.41
N GLN A 726 4.14 9.40 6.24
CA GLN A 726 4.71 9.86 4.96
C GLN A 726 6.08 10.48 5.22
N VAL A 727 7.03 10.17 4.36
CA VAL A 727 8.39 10.70 4.42
C VAL A 727 8.58 11.66 3.26
N TRP A 728 9.03 12.87 3.60
CA TRP A 728 9.19 13.98 2.68
C TRP A 728 10.63 14.47 2.69
N ASP A 729 11.23 14.68 1.52
CA ASP A 729 12.48 15.39 1.31
C ASP A 729 12.19 16.89 1.23
N ASN A 730 12.86 17.74 2.02
CA ASN A 730 12.50 19.16 2.20
C ASN A 730 13.64 20.10 1.76
N ASP A 731 14.24 19.80 0.60
CA ASP A 731 15.34 20.59 0.06
C ASP A 731 14.94 22.02 -0.36
N SER A 732 15.94 22.84 -0.66
CA SER A 732 15.78 24.25 -1.05
C SER A 732 14.95 24.51 -2.32
N LEU A 733 14.60 23.48 -3.10
CA LEU A 733 13.75 23.57 -4.29
C LEU A 733 12.29 23.18 -4.01
N GLY A 734 11.98 22.70 -2.80
CA GLY A 734 10.63 22.40 -2.33
C GLY A 734 10.41 20.93 -1.96
N GLN A 735 9.33 20.71 -1.20
CA GLN A 735 8.99 19.41 -0.61
C GLN A 735 8.70 18.34 -1.68
N LYS A 736 9.39 17.20 -1.60
CA LYS A 736 9.26 16.05 -2.51
C LYS A 736 8.91 14.79 -1.75
N PHE A 737 8.04 13.98 -2.31
CA PHE A 737 7.63 12.71 -1.72
C PHE A 737 8.75 11.67 -1.82
N ILE A 738 9.07 10.99 -0.73
CA ILE A 738 9.96 9.82 -0.72
C ILE A 738 9.13 8.54 -0.73
N GLY A 739 8.22 8.38 0.23
CA GLY A 739 7.41 7.17 0.41
C GLY A 739 6.41 7.28 1.56
N GLN A 740 5.49 6.32 1.64
CA GLN A 740 4.45 6.26 2.68
C GLN A 740 4.30 4.87 3.27
N ARG A 741 3.61 4.78 4.41
CA ARG A 741 2.95 3.55 4.86
C ARG A 741 1.63 3.91 5.55
N THR A 742 0.53 3.29 5.10
CA THR A 742 -0.81 3.48 5.67
C THR A 742 -1.27 2.20 6.36
N ILE A 743 -1.75 2.31 7.59
CA ILE A 743 -2.12 1.17 8.46
C ILE A 743 -3.42 1.52 9.17
N ALA A 744 -4.40 0.62 9.26
CA ALA A 744 -5.56 0.84 10.12
C ALA A 744 -5.14 0.80 11.60
N PHE A 745 -5.62 1.76 12.40
CA PHE A 745 -5.28 1.92 13.81
C PHE A 745 -5.41 0.61 14.61
N ILE A 746 -6.49 -0.14 14.38
CA ILE A 746 -6.75 -1.44 15.04
C ILE A 746 -5.68 -2.51 14.77
N SER A 747 -4.83 -2.32 13.77
CA SER A 747 -3.74 -3.24 13.39
C SER A 747 -2.36 -2.72 13.79
N MET A 748 -2.27 -1.64 14.58
CA MET A 748 -1.00 -1.09 15.07
C MET A 748 -0.61 -1.72 16.42
N MET A 749 0.60 -2.27 16.49
CA MET A 749 1.17 -2.80 17.71
C MET A 749 1.77 -1.71 18.61
N PRO A 750 1.58 -1.77 19.94
CA PRO A 750 2.20 -0.86 20.91
C PRO A 750 3.70 -1.16 21.13
N GLY A 751 4.43 -0.25 21.78
CA GLY A 751 5.86 -0.36 22.08
C GLY A 751 6.76 0.14 20.95
N TYR A 752 8.04 -0.25 20.94
CA TYR A 752 8.99 0.13 19.89
C TYR A 752 8.74 -0.68 18.61
N ARG A 753 8.51 -0.01 17.48
CA ARG A 753 8.15 -0.65 16.20
C ARG A 753 8.85 0.00 15.00
N HIS A 754 9.01 -0.77 13.93
CA HIS A 754 9.38 -0.30 12.59
C HIS A 754 8.14 -0.14 11.70
N VAL A 755 7.97 1.05 11.15
CA VAL A 755 7.04 1.34 10.06
C VAL A 755 7.80 1.21 8.75
N TYR A 756 7.70 0.06 8.08
CA TYR A 756 8.31 -0.15 6.76
C TYR A 756 7.53 0.60 5.68
N LEU A 757 8.24 1.29 4.78
CA LEU A 757 7.62 2.05 3.69
C LEU A 757 7.17 1.13 2.56
N GLU A 758 6.03 1.46 1.96
CA GLU A 758 5.37 0.63 0.95
C GLU A 758 6.18 0.59 -0.35
N GLY A 759 6.41 -0.62 -0.89
CA GLY A 759 7.28 -0.84 -2.04
C GLY A 759 8.78 -0.65 -1.77
N MET A 760 9.25 -0.74 -0.51
CA MET A 760 10.66 -0.59 -0.13
C MET A 760 11.10 -1.65 0.88
N GLU A 761 12.13 -2.45 0.56
CA GLU A 761 12.52 -3.60 1.39
C GLU A 761 13.23 -3.21 2.71
N GLU A 762 14.08 -2.17 2.71
CA GLU A 762 14.87 -1.74 3.89
C GLU A 762 14.42 -0.40 4.51
N ALA A 763 13.67 0.42 3.77
CA ALA A 763 13.36 1.78 4.19
C ALA A 763 12.26 1.79 5.27
N SER A 764 12.55 2.34 6.45
CA SER A 764 11.60 2.34 7.57
C SER A 764 11.74 3.54 8.51
N ILE A 765 10.67 3.82 9.25
CA ILE A 765 10.62 4.78 10.36
C ILE A 765 10.52 3.97 11.65
N PHE A 766 11.45 4.17 12.58
CA PHE A 766 11.39 3.62 13.92
C PHE A 766 10.61 4.55 14.84
N VAL A 767 9.63 3.99 15.53
CA VAL A 767 8.70 4.71 16.40
C VAL A 767 8.55 3.99 17.75
N HIS A 768 8.02 4.71 18.75
CA HIS A 768 7.38 4.09 19.90
C HIS A 768 5.88 4.45 19.91
N VAL A 769 5.03 3.44 20.07
CA VAL A 769 3.57 3.54 20.01
C VAL A 769 2.97 3.30 21.40
N ALA A 770 2.23 4.26 21.93
CA ALA A 770 1.39 4.07 23.11
C ALA A 770 -0.06 4.44 22.83
N VAL A 771 -0.98 3.66 23.42
CA VAL A 771 -2.43 3.84 23.27
C VAL A 771 -3.06 3.90 24.66
N HIS A 772 -3.92 4.90 24.89
CA HIS A 772 -4.53 5.18 26.19
C HIS A 772 -6.02 5.52 26.06
N ASP A 773 -6.84 4.96 26.96
CA ASP A 773 -8.26 5.32 27.11
C ASP A 773 -8.40 6.64 27.88
N VAL A 774 -9.00 7.67 27.28
CA VAL A 774 -9.27 8.96 27.93
C VAL A 774 -10.78 9.12 28.16
N SER A 775 -11.18 9.17 29.43
CA SER A 775 -12.54 9.52 29.81
C SER A 775 -12.77 11.03 29.66
N GLY A 776 -13.77 11.43 28.88
CA GLY A 776 -14.22 12.81 28.80
C GLY A 776 -14.76 13.31 30.14
N LYS A 777 -13.94 14.04 30.90
CA LYS A 777 -14.40 14.97 31.93
C LYS A 777 -14.13 16.38 31.44
N GLU A 778 -15.19 17.11 31.13
CA GLU A 778 -15.11 18.56 31.13
C GLU A 778 -14.68 19.01 32.53
N ASN A 779 -13.56 19.73 32.62
CA ASN A 779 -13.10 20.29 33.89
C ASN A 779 -12.42 21.63 33.61
N SER A 780 -13.21 22.70 33.68
CA SER A 780 -12.78 24.05 33.37
C SER A 780 -11.74 24.55 34.38
N GLY A 781 -10.52 24.83 33.89
CA GLY A 781 -9.48 25.53 34.64
C GLY A 781 -8.39 24.64 35.26
N ASN A 782 -7.17 25.19 35.24
CA ASN A 782 -5.90 24.65 35.76
C ASN A 782 -5.38 23.36 35.10
N GLY A 783 -4.25 23.49 34.38
CA GLY A 783 -3.62 22.40 33.65
C GLY A 783 -3.07 21.29 34.54
N SER A 784 -3.73 20.12 34.51
CA SER A 784 -3.24 18.90 35.13
C SER A 784 -2.08 18.30 34.33
N ARG A 785 -0.86 18.39 34.86
CA ARG A 785 0.35 17.76 34.33
C ARG A 785 0.14 16.24 34.16
N LEU A 786 0.12 15.77 32.91
CA LEU A 786 -0.07 14.35 32.61
C LEU A 786 1.11 13.52 33.16
N MET A 787 0.81 12.38 33.78
CA MET A 787 1.82 11.47 34.33
C MET A 787 2.40 10.61 33.20
N ILE A 788 3.56 11.01 32.69
CA ILE A 788 4.34 10.20 31.75
C ILE A 788 4.80 8.90 32.45
N PRO A 789 4.68 7.71 31.83
CA PRO A 789 5.21 6.47 32.40
C PRO A 789 6.71 6.56 32.72
N ALA A 790 7.13 5.87 33.80
CA ALA A 790 8.45 6.06 34.41
C ALA A 790 9.65 5.81 33.47
N GLY A 791 9.48 5.04 32.39
CA GLY A 791 10.52 4.77 31.39
C GLY A 791 10.95 5.97 30.52
N LEU A 792 10.19 7.08 30.50
CA LEU A 792 10.61 8.31 29.81
C LEU A 792 11.23 9.37 30.75
N ASP A 793 10.84 9.41 32.02
CA ASP A 793 11.27 10.44 32.98
C ASP A 793 12.77 10.32 33.35
N CYS A 794 13.33 9.11 33.24
CA CYS A 794 14.77 8.87 33.42
C CYS A 794 15.66 9.55 32.37
N LEU A 795 15.13 9.89 31.18
CA LEU A 795 15.88 10.62 30.14
C LEU A 795 15.86 12.14 30.36
N GLN A 796 14.81 12.70 30.98
CA GLN A 796 14.68 14.16 31.14
C GLN A 796 15.46 14.71 32.35
N ARG A 797 15.52 13.97 33.46
CA ARG A 797 16.13 14.47 34.72
C ARG A 797 17.66 14.58 34.70
N GLY A 798 18.35 14.11 33.65
CA GLY A 798 19.80 14.23 33.51
C GLY A 798 20.31 15.56 32.92
N ALA A 799 19.42 16.40 32.38
CA ALA A 799 19.76 17.44 31.41
C ALA A 799 19.83 18.90 31.93
N GLN A 800 19.44 19.18 33.18
CA GLN A 800 19.35 20.57 33.70
C GLN A 800 20.31 20.87 34.87
N SER A 801 21.62 20.86 34.62
CA SER A 801 22.62 21.56 35.47
C SER A 801 24.00 21.69 34.79
N GLU A 802 24.52 22.91 34.68
CA GLU A 802 25.90 23.33 34.30
C GLU A 802 26.65 22.57 33.17
N PRO A 803 26.83 23.18 31.96
CA PRO A 803 27.51 22.51 30.84
C PRO A 803 29.02 22.25 31.01
N VAL A 804 29.75 23.14 31.70
CA VAL A 804 31.19 23.35 31.45
C VAL A 804 32.11 22.25 32.05
N LYS A 805 31.69 21.55 33.11
CA LYS A 805 32.54 20.56 33.81
C LYS A 805 32.38 19.11 33.34
N ARG A 806 31.35 18.79 32.53
CA ARG A 806 31.12 17.41 32.03
C ARG A 806 32.02 17.06 30.84
N ALA A 807 32.43 18.03 30.01
CA ALA A 807 33.20 17.78 28.78
C ALA A 807 34.48 16.93 28.99
N ASN A 808 35.23 17.18 30.07
CA ASN A 808 36.46 16.46 30.37
C ASN A 808 36.26 15.03 30.92
N ARG A 809 35.02 14.64 31.28
CA ARG A 809 34.66 13.30 31.76
C ARG A 809 33.87 12.49 30.73
N VAL A 810 33.35 13.14 29.69
CA VAL A 810 32.76 12.45 28.52
C VAL A 810 33.87 11.84 27.64
N LYS A 811 34.97 12.57 27.39
CA LYS A 811 36.11 12.05 26.62
C LYS A 811 36.70 10.75 27.18
N THR A 812 36.76 10.62 28.50
CA THR A 812 37.31 9.41 29.16
C THR A 812 36.45 8.17 28.87
N LEU A 813 35.12 8.33 28.77
CA LEU A 813 34.21 7.23 28.41
C LEU A 813 34.28 6.89 26.92
N GLU A 814 34.63 7.85 26.05
CA GLU A 814 34.89 7.57 24.64
C GLU A 814 36.16 6.70 24.46
N GLU A 815 37.14 6.81 25.36
CA GLU A 815 38.36 5.99 25.39
C GLU A 815 38.12 4.61 26.05
N GLU A 816 37.32 4.54 27.12
CA GLU A 816 36.98 3.26 27.80
C GLU A 816 36.12 2.34 26.92
N ILE A 817 35.08 2.86 26.26
CA ILE A 817 34.21 2.07 25.36
C ILE A 817 34.99 1.51 24.15
N GLN A 818 36.08 2.16 23.75
CA GLN A 818 36.93 1.72 22.63
C GLN A 818 38.06 0.77 23.05
N SER A 819 38.25 0.50 24.35
CA SER A 819 39.33 -0.34 24.87
C SER A 819 38.86 -1.56 25.67
N GLY A 820 37.56 -1.76 25.84
CA GLY A 820 36.96 -2.91 26.52
C GLY A 820 36.98 -4.24 25.74
N CYS A 821 37.11 -4.19 24.41
CA CYS A 821 37.23 -5.39 23.59
C CYS A 821 38.70 -5.84 23.48
N LEU A 822 38.94 -7.16 23.58
CA LEU A 822 40.26 -7.84 23.57
C LEU A 822 41.18 -7.56 24.77
N LYS A 823 41.07 -8.41 25.81
CA LYS A 823 42.20 -8.81 26.69
C LYS A 823 41.91 -10.12 27.44
N GLU A 824 42.37 -11.24 26.90
CA GLU A 824 42.44 -12.50 27.65
C GLU A 824 43.49 -12.42 28.77
N GLN A 825 43.29 -13.19 29.83
CA GLN A 825 44.10 -13.13 31.04
C GLN A 825 45.37 -14.00 30.94
N LYS A 826 46.54 -13.39 31.26
CA LYS A 826 47.68 -14.12 31.82
C LYS A 826 47.97 -13.58 33.21
N GLY A 827 47.43 -14.25 34.22
CA GLY A 827 47.52 -13.81 35.61
C GLY A 827 48.89 -14.00 36.25
N LYS A 828 49.16 -13.18 37.28
CA LYS A 828 50.08 -13.51 38.39
C LYS A 828 49.70 -12.69 39.62
N GLU A 829 49.94 -13.27 40.79
CA GLU A 829 49.46 -12.75 42.07
C GLU A 829 50.22 -11.50 42.55
N LYS A 830 49.56 -10.67 43.37
CA LYS A 830 50.00 -10.48 44.77
C LYS A 830 48.94 -9.85 45.66
N SER A 831 48.95 -10.26 46.93
CA SER A 831 48.02 -9.82 47.97
C SER A 831 48.49 -8.55 48.69
N LYS A 832 47.52 -7.69 49.05
CA LYS A 832 47.41 -7.00 50.36
C LYS A 832 46.07 -6.27 50.45
N GLY A 833 45.30 -6.55 51.51
CA GLY A 833 44.06 -5.81 51.84
C GLY A 833 44.25 -4.86 53.02
N ILE A 834 43.21 -4.09 53.36
CA ILE A 834 43.09 -3.28 54.60
C ILE A 834 41.60 -3.10 54.96
N LEU A 835 41.31 -2.90 56.25
CA LEU A 835 39.99 -2.74 56.90
C LEU A 835 39.55 -1.24 56.83
N PHE A 836 38.32 -0.75 57.15
CA PHE A 836 37.39 -1.09 58.25
C PHE A 836 36.05 -0.29 58.13
N ARG A 837 34.95 -0.79 58.73
CA ARG A 837 33.74 -0.10 59.31
C ARG A 837 32.97 0.95 58.46
N MET A 838 31.63 0.90 58.26
CA MET A 838 30.45 0.77 59.16
C MET A 838 30.22 1.89 60.20
N SER A 839 29.05 2.56 60.11
CA SER A 839 28.18 3.03 61.23
C SER A 839 26.81 3.54 60.70
N SER A 840 25.79 3.70 61.57
CA SER A 840 24.37 3.85 61.18
C SER A 840 23.44 4.50 62.23
N THR A 841 22.48 5.36 61.81
CA THR A 841 21.23 5.82 62.51
C THR A 841 20.25 6.41 61.46
N ILE A 842 18.90 6.41 61.49
CA ILE A 842 17.78 6.06 62.42
C ILE A 842 16.96 7.30 62.93
N SER A 843 15.61 7.17 62.89
CA SER A 843 14.53 8.07 63.40
C SER A 843 14.26 9.42 62.66
N GLY A 844 13.04 10.01 62.67
CA GLY A 844 11.72 9.48 63.08
C GLY A 844 10.59 10.55 63.21
N SER A 845 9.40 10.28 62.62
CA SER A 845 8.00 10.72 62.96
C SER A 845 7.65 12.09 63.60
N GLY A 846 6.58 12.78 63.15
CA GLY A 846 5.84 13.76 64.00
C GLY A 846 4.80 14.71 63.32
N ALA A 847 3.52 14.56 63.65
CA ALA A 847 2.31 15.17 63.04
C ALA A 847 1.96 16.68 63.25
N SER A 848 1.01 17.16 62.41
CA SER A 848 -0.18 18.04 62.68
C SER A 848 -0.14 19.58 62.96
N LEU A 849 -0.75 20.36 62.03
CA LEU A 849 -1.84 21.38 62.15
C LEU A 849 -1.72 22.63 63.11
N PRO A 850 -2.50 23.74 62.94
CA PRO A 850 -3.06 24.40 61.73
C PRO A 850 -2.97 25.97 61.71
N CYS A 851 -3.63 26.58 60.71
CA CYS A 851 -3.76 28.00 60.30
C CYS A 851 -4.01 29.13 61.34
N ILE A 852 -3.50 30.35 61.05
CA ILE A 852 -4.06 31.67 61.46
C ILE A 852 -3.91 32.70 60.30
N ASN A 853 -4.86 33.64 60.17
CA ASN A 853 -4.90 34.74 59.18
C ASN A 853 -3.99 35.95 59.53
N ALA A 854 -3.65 36.81 58.55
CA ALA A 854 -4.16 38.21 58.48
C ALA A 854 -3.47 39.15 57.45
N LYS A 855 -4.31 40.03 56.85
CA LYS A 855 -4.04 41.41 56.35
C LYS A 855 -3.15 41.67 55.10
N SER A 856 -3.81 42.19 54.07
CA SER A 856 -3.27 43.12 53.05
C SER A 856 -2.82 44.46 53.68
N PRO A 857 -2.05 45.31 52.95
CA PRO A 857 -2.72 46.32 52.12
C PRO A 857 -2.09 46.57 50.74
N GLU A 858 -2.91 47.14 49.85
CA GLU A 858 -2.59 47.84 48.59
C GLU A 858 -2.74 49.38 48.83
N PRO A 859 -2.56 50.33 47.86
CA PRO A 859 -2.75 50.20 46.40
C PRO A 859 -1.78 51.01 45.48
N GLU A 860 -2.14 51.04 44.18
CA GLU A 860 -1.69 51.96 43.10
C GLU A 860 -0.22 51.77 42.64
N ASP A 861 0.08 51.65 41.33
CA ASP A 861 -0.33 52.58 40.26
C ASP A 861 -0.76 51.90 38.91
N VAL A 862 -1.24 52.70 37.96
CA VAL A 862 -2.09 52.30 36.81
C VAL A 862 -1.33 51.95 35.51
N PHE A 863 -1.75 50.89 34.80
CA PHE A 863 -1.85 50.89 33.33
C PHE A 863 -3.00 50.01 32.82
N GLN A 864 -3.64 50.42 31.73
CA GLN A 864 -4.85 49.79 31.19
C GLN A 864 -4.54 48.61 30.26
N LEU A 865 -5.34 47.54 30.34
CA LEU A 865 -5.41 46.46 29.34
C LEU A 865 -6.83 46.31 28.80
N SER A 866 -6.98 46.42 27.49
CA SER A 866 -8.22 46.12 26.76
C SER A 866 -8.20 44.67 26.26
N HIS A 867 -9.33 43.97 26.36
CA HIS A 867 -9.46 42.60 25.88
C HIS A 867 -9.48 42.53 24.34
N PRO A 868 -8.68 41.66 23.70
CA PRO A 868 -8.96 41.16 22.36
C PRO A 868 -10.20 40.26 22.41
N LYS A 869 -11.05 40.33 21.37
CA LYS A 869 -12.21 39.44 21.21
C LYS A 869 -11.80 38.09 20.61
N VAL A 870 -12.62 37.07 20.88
CA VAL A 870 -12.65 35.81 20.11
C VAL A 870 -13.14 36.11 18.68
N PRO A 871 -12.52 35.57 17.63
CA PRO A 871 -13.07 35.54 16.28
C PRO A 871 -13.85 34.24 16.00
N GLU A 872 -14.96 34.34 15.28
CA GLU A 872 -15.70 33.21 14.69
C GLU A 872 -15.21 32.94 13.25
N PRO A 873 -15.42 31.73 12.67
CA PRO A 873 -14.87 31.36 11.36
C PRO A 873 -15.91 31.37 10.22
N GLU A 874 -15.92 32.42 9.39
CA GLU A 874 -16.55 32.43 8.06
C GLU A 874 -15.62 33.05 6.99
N ASP A 875 -16.01 32.94 5.71
CA ASP A 875 -15.39 33.50 4.51
C ASP A 875 -13.97 33.02 4.09
N VAL A 876 -13.94 31.75 3.65
CA VAL A 876 -13.58 31.36 2.27
C VAL A 876 -12.61 32.28 1.51
N PHE A 877 -11.35 31.86 1.37
CA PHE A 877 -10.46 32.43 0.37
C PHE A 877 -10.75 31.89 -1.03
N GLN A 878 -11.16 32.79 -1.93
CA GLN A 878 -11.30 32.50 -3.36
C GLN A 878 -9.92 32.24 -3.99
N LEU A 879 -9.75 31.09 -4.66
CA LEU A 879 -8.70 30.89 -5.65
C LEU A 879 -9.29 31.02 -7.05
N SER A 880 -8.64 31.82 -7.90
CA SER A 880 -9.16 32.23 -9.20
C SER A 880 -8.98 31.16 -10.27
N HIS A 881 -10.08 30.80 -10.95
CA HIS A 881 -10.02 29.98 -12.16
C HIS A 881 -9.24 30.69 -13.27
N PRO A 882 -8.24 30.04 -13.90
CA PRO A 882 -7.83 30.39 -15.26
C PRO A 882 -8.98 30.06 -16.21
N LYS A 883 -9.45 31.02 -17.00
CA LYS A 883 -10.48 30.77 -18.02
C LYS A 883 -9.89 29.92 -19.15
N GLY A 884 -10.47 28.75 -19.41
CA GLY A 884 -10.26 28.04 -20.68
C GLY A 884 -11.00 28.78 -21.82
N PRO A 885 -10.41 28.86 -23.04
CA PRO A 885 -11.09 29.41 -24.21
C PRO A 885 -11.96 28.33 -24.90
N GLY A 886 -13.12 28.76 -25.42
CA GLY A 886 -13.91 28.00 -26.39
C GLY A 886 -13.30 28.02 -27.81
N PRO A 887 -13.92 27.31 -28.77
CA PRO A 887 -13.29 26.95 -30.05
C PRO A 887 -13.45 27.98 -31.18
N GLU A 888 -12.79 27.67 -32.31
CA GLU A 888 -12.76 28.38 -33.61
C GLU A 888 -11.99 29.74 -33.54
N ASP A 889 -10.89 29.97 -34.28
CA ASP A 889 -10.72 29.65 -35.71
C ASP A 889 -9.23 29.52 -36.18
N VAL A 890 -9.04 28.82 -37.31
CA VAL A 890 -7.94 28.88 -38.35
C VAL A 890 -6.45 29.14 -37.99
N PHE A 891 -5.60 28.21 -38.46
CA PHE A 891 -4.18 28.31 -38.90
C PHE A 891 -3.39 29.64 -38.75
N GLN A 892 -2.20 29.57 -38.12
CA GLN A 892 -0.89 29.57 -38.84
C GLN A 892 0.32 29.38 -37.89
N LEU A 893 1.24 28.47 -38.25
CA LEU A 893 2.54 28.31 -37.56
C LEU A 893 3.57 29.30 -38.12
N SER A 894 4.30 30.00 -37.24
CA SER A 894 5.43 30.86 -37.64
C SER A 894 6.75 30.42 -36.99
N HIS A 895 7.79 30.26 -37.81
CA HIS A 895 9.13 29.84 -37.37
C HIS A 895 10.01 31.03 -36.92
N PRO A 896 10.89 30.83 -35.94
CA PRO A 896 12.09 31.65 -35.75
C PRO A 896 13.35 30.97 -36.34
N LYS A 897 13.67 31.34 -37.59
CA LYS A 897 15.01 31.62 -38.15
C LYS A 897 16.19 30.68 -37.83
N SER A 898 16.64 29.96 -38.87
CA SER A 898 18.03 29.49 -39.02
C SER A 898 18.98 30.60 -39.51
N PRO A 899 20.30 30.53 -39.23
CA PRO A 899 21.32 31.28 -39.96
C PRO A 899 21.70 30.58 -41.28
N GLY A 900 22.24 31.36 -42.23
CA GLY A 900 22.65 30.94 -43.57
C GLY A 900 24.17 30.75 -43.74
N PRO A 901 24.70 30.77 -44.98
CA PRO A 901 25.41 29.59 -45.51
C PRO A 901 26.80 29.88 -46.11
N GLU A 902 27.54 28.83 -46.50
CA GLU A 902 28.34 28.81 -47.75
C GLU A 902 28.79 27.39 -48.18
N ASP A 903 29.04 27.26 -49.48
CA ASP A 903 29.82 26.28 -50.28
C ASP A 903 29.59 24.75 -50.31
N VAL A 904 28.86 24.33 -51.36
CA VAL A 904 29.32 23.48 -52.50
C VAL A 904 30.05 22.15 -52.22
N PHE A 905 29.43 21.02 -52.63
CA PHE A 905 29.88 20.21 -53.78
C PHE A 905 28.80 19.24 -54.31
N GLN A 906 28.88 18.84 -55.58
CA GLN A 906 27.95 17.95 -56.29
C GLN A 906 28.44 16.49 -56.37
N LEU A 907 27.52 15.54 -56.61
CA LEU A 907 27.59 14.29 -57.42
C LEU A 907 26.54 13.27 -56.87
N SER A 908 25.84 12.41 -57.63
CA SER A 908 25.26 12.46 -58.98
C SER A 908 24.37 11.19 -59.15
N HIS A 909 23.31 11.25 -59.98
CA HIS A 909 22.44 10.09 -60.28
C HIS A 909 22.47 9.72 -61.78
N PRO A 910 22.49 8.42 -62.15
CA PRO A 910 22.17 7.95 -63.49
C PRO A 910 20.67 7.63 -63.66
N LYS A 911 20.19 7.85 -64.88
CA LYS A 911 18.78 7.77 -65.34
C LYS A 911 18.26 6.32 -65.49
N GLY A 912 16.94 6.13 -65.46
CA GLY A 912 16.27 4.92 -65.95
C GLY A 912 15.80 5.04 -67.41
N PRO A 913 15.03 4.06 -67.91
CA PRO A 913 13.88 4.36 -68.79
C PRO A 913 12.63 3.47 -68.54
N GLY A 914 11.49 3.83 -69.15
CA GLY A 914 10.35 2.93 -69.44
C GLY A 914 10.50 2.27 -70.83
N PRO A 915 9.42 1.87 -71.56
CA PRO A 915 7.98 2.14 -71.34
C PRO A 915 7.05 0.89 -71.44
N GLU A 916 5.72 1.11 -71.45
CA GLU A 916 4.67 0.37 -72.23
C GLU A 916 4.44 -1.17 -72.02
N ASP A 917 3.23 -1.76 -72.07
CA ASP A 917 1.87 -1.24 -72.35
C ASP A 917 0.72 -2.22 -71.88
N VAL A 918 -0.54 -1.77 -72.03
CA VAL A 918 -1.81 -2.54 -72.23
C VAL A 918 -2.61 -3.15 -71.03
N PHE A 919 -3.77 -2.51 -70.74
CA PHE A 919 -5.16 -3.00 -70.45
C PHE A 919 -5.46 -4.21 -69.51
N GLN A 920 -6.63 -4.37 -68.85
CA GLN A 920 -7.76 -3.52 -68.39
C GLN A 920 -8.81 -4.43 -67.66
N LEU A 921 -9.79 -3.81 -66.96
CA LEU A 921 -11.06 -4.40 -66.46
C LEU A 921 -10.97 -5.31 -65.20
N SER A 922 -12.00 -5.39 -64.33
CA SER A 922 -13.11 -4.45 -64.04
C SER A 922 -13.80 -4.77 -62.70
N HIS A 923 -14.54 -3.78 -62.17
CA HIS A 923 -15.72 -3.94 -61.31
C HIS A 923 -16.92 -3.29 -62.02
N PRO A 924 -18.16 -3.58 -61.60
CA PRO A 924 -19.11 -2.49 -61.34
C PRO A 924 -19.77 -2.60 -59.96
N LYS A 925 -20.35 -1.49 -59.50
CA LYS A 925 -21.16 -1.38 -58.27
C LYS A 925 -22.65 -1.53 -58.57
N GLY A 926 -23.41 -1.94 -57.56
CA GLY A 926 -24.69 -1.30 -57.21
C GLY A 926 -24.43 -0.40 -56.00
#